data_AF-A0A183V2V9-F1
#
_entry.id   AF-A0A183V2V9-F1
#
_cell.length_a   1.000
_cell.length_b   1.000
_cell.length_c   1.000
_cell.angle_alpha   90.00
_cell.angle_beta   90.00
_cell.angle_gamma   90.00
#
_symmetry.space_group_name_H-M   'P 1'
#
loop_
_entity.id
_entity.type
_entity.pdbx_description
1 polymer ?
#
loop_
_entity_poly.entity_id
_entity_poly.type
_entity_poly.pdbx_seq_one_letter_code
_entity_poly.pdbx_strand_id
1 'polypeptide(L)'
;LPARAICQTLGAQLVWFDTRAELQFVNTMVRKESSMAKSDEATLTAVVIADTFDRRFAPIVAESSSLSCLKVANIRILDYTLEWLSRTEIRDVIIVVASSHESVLEDFLNYWKDSFGTLKLVACQNCMSVGDAIREVDARSLISSDFLLIANPATFCSSDLGPQIEAYRERRKDKNNVMTLIYTRSEASNPVIAVEEKTNKLVFYHRSDDSSVLDVDKGVFIGDTLVRRDICDTGIALCSMNISAQFSDNFDFQNRDDVIREIIVNEEILSQYIHVDILPDNVAAFTVNDYEGLVRANRLILQRWVAPLVPGRVGSEQFISRRNNIFFAVSSEERSIENLPHLSCAGPGVIFGIKCTIDPAVTIKNSAIGNGILLGEGSTITNSIIGDGVTIGCNVSLMGSFIADDVSICDGATIGPRCILANKVSIPKSKVVPSESVICSARCADDEEDIVCSTSELGYEWKFAEGGSFWRASSKRRNRFDSSTTGRGVDSVFEKSDEEGVVEKEMDNTEKFFEELAYNISMEDVAKNVLLAFLSLQHNTTFVAIRSLAQKWKVLFSNYYKPIKNQIQALIAIEEFFNSMAIFQPLAAKTVHMFYEEDIVEEDAILEWHESLATDAPIRSAVAPIIAWLQQSDEDSESDE
;
A
#
# COMPACT_ATOMS: atom_id res chain seq x y z
N LEU A 1 30.29 -29.63 -18.44
CA LEU A 1 30.31 -30.98 -19.10
C LEU A 1 30.26 -31.99 -17.96
N PRO A 2 29.25 -32.89 -17.85
CA PRO A 2 28.70 -33.68 -18.95
C PRO A 2 27.15 -33.81 -18.93
N ALA A 3 26.46 -33.09 -19.82
CA ALA A 3 25.07 -33.40 -20.21
C ALA A 3 25.00 -33.91 -21.66
N ARG A 4 26.16 -34.01 -22.35
CA ARG A 4 26.23 -34.34 -23.78
C ARG A 4 26.52 -35.83 -24.08
N ALA A 5 26.97 -36.60 -23.08
CA ALA A 5 27.40 -37.99 -23.29
C ALA A 5 26.28 -39.04 -23.08
N ILE A 6 25.16 -38.68 -22.45
CA ILE A 6 24.06 -39.63 -22.19
C ILE A 6 23.05 -39.66 -23.36
N CYS A 7 22.96 -38.59 -24.16
CA CYS A 7 21.99 -38.48 -25.25
C CYS A 7 22.37 -39.27 -26.52
N GLN A 8 23.59 -39.80 -26.64
CA GLN A 8 24.02 -40.54 -27.84
C GLN A 8 23.84 -42.06 -27.75
N THR A 9 23.61 -42.62 -26.57
CA THR A 9 23.56 -44.07 -26.35
C THR A 9 22.15 -44.63 -26.23
N LEU A 10 21.13 -43.80 -26.03
CA LEU A 10 19.73 -44.24 -25.90
C LEU A 10 18.93 -43.72 -27.10
N GLY A 11 18.82 -44.57 -28.12
CA GLY A 11 17.91 -44.36 -29.24
C GLY A 11 16.48 -44.15 -28.74
N ALA A 12 15.90 -43.02 -29.11
CA ALA A 12 14.47 -42.70 -29.08
C ALA A 12 13.63 -43.42 -28.00
N GLN A 13 13.78 -43.04 -26.73
CA GLN A 13 12.76 -43.31 -25.71
C GLN A 13 12.54 -42.06 -24.85
N LEU A 14 11.25 -41.74 -24.64
CA LEU A 14 10.79 -40.64 -23.80
C LEU A 14 11.46 -40.72 -22.43
N VAL A 15 12.19 -39.66 -22.05
CA VAL A 15 12.78 -39.53 -20.73
C VAL A 15 11.72 -39.01 -19.77
N TRP A 16 11.31 -39.86 -18.84
CA TRP A 16 10.53 -39.47 -17.66
C TRP A 16 11.51 -38.84 -16.66
N PHE A 17 11.31 -37.57 -16.33
CA PHE A 17 12.03 -36.89 -15.25
C PHE A 17 11.16 -36.96 -13.99
N ASP A 18 11.59 -37.71 -12.98
CA ASP A 18 10.93 -37.74 -11.67
C ASP A 18 11.44 -36.55 -10.84
N THR A 19 10.65 -35.47 -10.81
CA THR A 19 11.00 -34.19 -10.20
C THR A 19 11.31 -34.30 -8.72
N ARG A 20 10.65 -35.21 -8.00
CA ARG A 20 10.85 -35.41 -6.55
C ARG A 20 12.19 -36.07 -6.27
N ALA A 21 12.65 -37.01 -7.10
CA ALA A 21 13.93 -37.67 -6.91
C ALA A 21 15.11 -36.72 -7.17
N GLU A 22 15.01 -35.84 -8.18
CA GLU A 22 16.01 -34.80 -8.43
C GLU A 22 16.02 -33.72 -7.34
N LEU A 23 14.85 -33.26 -6.87
CA LEU A 23 14.75 -32.31 -5.75
C LEU A 23 15.26 -32.91 -4.44
N GLN A 24 14.91 -34.15 -4.13
CA GLN A 24 15.48 -34.87 -3.00
C GLN A 24 16.99 -35.05 -3.16
N PHE A 25 17.49 -35.35 -4.35
CA PHE A 25 18.92 -35.49 -4.60
C PHE A 25 19.66 -34.15 -4.41
N VAL A 26 19.15 -33.04 -4.97
CA VAL A 26 19.70 -31.69 -4.77
C VAL A 26 19.63 -31.30 -3.29
N ASN A 27 18.49 -31.51 -2.62
CA ASN A 27 18.38 -31.27 -1.18
C ASN A 27 19.33 -32.14 -0.35
N THR A 28 19.59 -33.38 -0.77
CA THR A 28 20.54 -34.28 -0.11
C THR A 28 21.99 -33.85 -0.37
N MET A 29 22.27 -33.30 -1.56
CA MET A 29 23.57 -32.78 -1.95
C MET A 29 23.90 -31.47 -1.22
N VAL A 30 22.92 -30.55 -1.15
CA VAL A 30 23.01 -29.33 -0.33
C VAL A 30 23.06 -29.68 1.17
N ARG A 31 22.33 -30.69 1.65
CA ARG A 31 22.49 -31.23 3.02
C ARG A 31 23.90 -31.79 3.27
N LYS A 32 24.54 -32.40 2.26
CA LYS A 32 25.92 -32.89 2.37
C LYS A 32 26.93 -31.74 2.38
N GLU A 33 26.76 -30.75 1.53
CA GLU A 33 27.62 -29.55 1.50
C GLU A 33 27.47 -28.72 2.79
N SER A 34 26.25 -28.50 3.29
CA SER A 34 26.01 -27.82 4.57
C SER A 34 26.50 -28.63 5.77
N SER A 35 26.48 -29.97 5.70
CA SER A 35 27.08 -30.81 6.76
C SER A 35 28.62 -30.74 6.79
N MET A 36 29.27 -30.36 5.69
CA MET A 36 30.73 -30.16 5.59
C MET A 36 31.15 -28.73 5.96
N ALA A 37 30.23 -27.77 5.98
CA ALA A 37 30.47 -26.38 6.37
C ALA A 37 29.65 -26.02 7.64
N LYS A 38 30.04 -26.60 8.78
CA LYS A 38 29.61 -26.06 10.09
C LYS A 38 30.56 -24.92 10.50
N SER A 39 30.28 -23.72 10.01
CA SER A 39 30.47 -22.50 10.80
C SER A 39 29.15 -22.19 11.52
N ASP A 40 29.21 -21.68 12.75
CA ASP A 40 28.07 -21.26 13.58
C ASP A 40 27.34 -20.02 12.99
N GLU A 41 27.02 -20.00 11.70
CA GLU A 41 26.27 -18.90 11.08
C GLU A 41 24.77 -19.05 11.33
N ALA A 42 24.15 -17.95 11.79
CA ALA A 42 22.71 -17.89 12.04
C ALA A 42 21.92 -18.21 10.77
N THR A 43 20.98 -19.14 10.86
CA THR A 43 20.13 -19.52 9.73
C THR A 43 19.18 -18.38 9.39
N LEU A 44 19.07 -18.06 8.09
CA LEU A 44 18.11 -17.08 7.59
C LEU A 44 16.73 -17.73 7.53
N THR A 45 15.70 -17.04 8.02
CA THR A 45 14.29 -17.48 7.93
C THR A 45 13.62 -16.79 6.75
N ALA A 46 12.78 -17.45 5.95
CA ALA A 46 11.94 -16.76 4.97
C ALA A 46 10.54 -16.50 5.54
N VAL A 47 10.06 -15.26 5.39
CA VAL A 47 8.69 -14.85 5.69
C VAL A 47 8.00 -14.57 4.35
N VAL A 48 7.04 -15.41 4.00
CA VAL A 48 6.26 -15.31 2.77
C VAL A 48 4.85 -14.88 3.11
N ILE A 49 4.48 -13.70 2.64
CA ILE A 49 3.10 -13.24 2.74
C ILE A 49 2.35 -13.87 1.57
N ALA A 50 1.40 -14.74 1.90
CA ALA A 50 0.67 -15.56 0.94
C ALA A 50 -0.70 -14.98 0.57
N ASP A 51 -1.02 -13.78 1.03
CA ASP A 51 -2.19 -13.04 0.59
C ASP A 51 -1.79 -11.75 -0.13
N THR A 52 -2.70 -11.22 -0.93
CA THR A 52 -2.55 -9.89 -1.52
C THR A 52 -3.68 -9.00 -1.09
N PHE A 53 -3.31 -7.87 -0.48
CA PHE A 53 -4.25 -6.88 0.03
C PHE A 53 -4.70 -5.87 -1.04
N ASP A 54 -4.39 -6.12 -2.32
CA ASP A 54 -4.85 -5.27 -3.42
C ASP A 54 -6.26 -5.71 -3.89
N ARG A 55 -7.22 -4.79 -3.75
CA ARG A 55 -8.63 -4.97 -4.15
C ARG A 55 -8.81 -5.25 -5.65
N ARG A 56 -7.79 -5.04 -6.49
CA ARG A 56 -7.86 -5.39 -7.92
C ARG A 56 -8.16 -6.86 -8.18
N PHE A 57 -7.71 -7.76 -7.30
CA PHE A 57 -7.94 -9.19 -7.48
C PHE A 57 -9.28 -9.67 -6.91
N ALA A 58 -10.04 -8.80 -6.22
CA ALA A 58 -11.34 -9.09 -5.63
C ALA A 58 -12.36 -9.74 -6.60
N PRO A 59 -12.42 -9.40 -7.91
CA PRO A 59 -13.33 -10.07 -8.84
C PRO A 59 -13.12 -11.59 -8.97
N ILE A 60 -11.94 -12.11 -8.61
CA ILE A 60 -11.54 -13.52 -8.85
C ILE A 60 -11.28 -14.24 -7.55
N VAL A 61 -10.64 -13.55 -6.61
CA VAL A 61 -10.36 -13.99 -5.25
C VAL A 61 -11.70 -13.92 -4.49
N ALA A 62 -12.49 -15.00 -4.58
CA ALA A 62 -13.68 -15.15 -3.75
C ALA A 62 -13.27 -15.29 -2.26
N GLU A 63 -14.21 -15.10 -1.32
CA GLU A 63 -13.99 -15.27 0.13
C GLU A 63 -13.33 -16.61 0.53
N SER A 64 -13.37 -17.60 -0.36
CA SER A 64 -12.82 -18.95 -0.15
C SER A 64 -11.50 -19.24 -0.87
N SER A 65 -10.86 -18.27 -1.54
CA SER A 65 -9.62 -18.53 -2.31
C SER A 65 -8.68 -17.33 -2.27
N SER A 66 -7.39 -17.55 -1.99
CA SER A 66 -6.35 -16.52 -1.98
C SER A 66 -5.62 -16.40 -3.32
N LEU A 67 -4.92 -15.28 -3.55
CA LEU A 67 -4.08 -15.13 -4.76
C LEU A 67 -3.01 -16.22 -4.86
N SER A 68 -2.52 -16.73 -3.72
CA SER A 68 -1.57 -17.86 -3.67
C SER A 68 -2.07 -19.11 -4.39
N CYS A 69 -3.39 -19.34 -4.40
CA CYS A 69 -4.03 -20.47 -5.05
C CYS A 69 -4.36 -20.22 -6.52
N LEU A 70 -4.27 -18.98 -6.99
CA LEU A 70 -4.48 -18.65 -8.40
C LEU A 70 -3.47 -19.39 -9.27
N LYS A 71 -3.92 -19.91 -10.41
CA LYS A 71 -3.07 -20.67 -11.32
C LYS A 71 -2.49 -19.78 -12.42
N VAL A 72 -1.17 -19.86 -12.60
CA VAL A 72 -0.45 -19.28 -13.74
C VAL A 72 0.26 -20.43 -14.44
N ALA A 73 0.07 -20.56 -15.76
CA ALA A 73 0.47 -21.75 -16.50
C ALA A 73 0.03 -23.06 -15.81
N ASN A 74 -1.24 -23.12 -15.41
CA ASN A 74 -1.92 -24.23 -14.71
C ASN A 74 -1.32 -24.66 -13.35
N ILE A 75 -0.31 -23.96 -12.85
CA ILE A 75 0.31 -24.25 -11.55
C ILE A 75 -0.02 -23.10 -10.59
N ARG A 76 -0.26 -23.41 -9.32
CA ARG A 76 -0.57 -22.40 -8.31
C ARG A 76 0.62 -21.46 -8.13
N ILE A 77 0.37 -20.17 -7.96
CA ILE A 77 1.43 -19.16 -7.83
C ILE A 77 2.40 -19.50 -6.69
N LEU A 78 1.89 -19.88 -5.53
CA LEU A 78 2.73 -20.17 -4.36
C LEU A 78 3.68 -21.37 -4.57
N ASP A 79 3.32 -22.34 -5.43
CA ASP A 79 4.21 -23.46 -5.76
C ASP A 79 5.50 -22.97 -6.44
N TYR A 80 5.44 -21.88 -7.22
CA TYR A 80 6.63 -21.29 -7.84
C TYR A 80 7.59 -20.68 -6.81
N THR A 81 7.04 -19.96 -5.84
CA THR A 81 7.84 -19.31 -4.79
C THR A 81 8.48 -20.34 -3.87
N LEU A 82 7.76 -21.39 -3.49
CA LEU A 82 8.34 -22.46 -2.66
C LEU A 82 9.34 -23.32 -3.42
N GLU A 83 9.07 -23.66 -4.67
CA GLU A 83 10.04 -24.37 -5.52
C GLU A 83 11.32 -23.56 -5.66
N TRP A 84 11.21 -22.25 -5.83
CA TRP A 84 12.36 -21.35 -5.83
C TRP A 84 13.09 -21.35 -4.48
N LEU A 85 12.38 -21.13 -3.37
CA LEU A 85 12.98 -21.12 -2.03
C LEU A 85 13.70 -22.44 -1.70
N SER A 86 13.16 -23.57 -2.16
CA SER A 86 13.79 -24.89 -1.96
C SER A 86 15.18 -25.02 -2.61
N ARG A 87 15.48 -24.18 -3.60
CA ARG A 87 16.77 -24.12 -4.31
C ARG A 87 17.76 -23.16 -3.66
N THR A 88 17.30 -22.32 -2.73
CA THR A 88 18.15 -21.44 -1.92
C THR A 88 18.71 -22.19 -0.70
N GLU A 89 19.59 -21.54 0.05
CA GLU A 89 20.07 -22.08 1.32
C GLU A 89 19.07 -21.98 2.48
N ILE A 90 17.92 -21.33 2.28
CA ILE A 90 16.90 -21.10 3.31
C ILE A 90 16.13 -22.39 3.60
N ARG A 91 16.07 -22.77 4.88
CA ARG A 91 15.42 -24.00 5.34
C ARG A 91 14.22 -23.78 6.25
N ASP A 92 14.16 -22.61 6.87
CA ASP A 92 13.09 -22.22 7.79
C ASP A 92 12.17 -21.25 7.06
N VAL A 93 10.91 -21.64 6.84
CA VAL A 93 9.94 -20.87 6.06
C VAL A 93 8.66 -20.67 6.89
N ILE A 94 8.24 -19.42 6.99
CA ILE A 94 7.01 -18.98 7.63
C ILE A 94 6.10 -18.44 6.53
N ILE A 95 4.91 -19.02 6.39
CA ILE A 95 3.90 -18.56 5.45
C ILE A 95 2.79 -17.88 6.26
N VAL A 96 2.50 -16.63 5.93
CA VAL A 96 1.48 -15.81 6.62
C VAL A 96 0.28 -15.64 5.69
N VAL A 97 -0.91 -15.93 6.20
CA VAL A 97 -2.16 -15.95 5.44
C VAL A 97 -3.27 -15.32 6.27
N ALA A 98 -4.24 -14.66 5.64
CA ALA A 98 -5.47 -14.28 6.33
C ALA A 98 -6.25 -15.52 6.81
N SER A 99 -6.88 -15.43 7.98
CA SER A 99 -7.58 -16.56 8.61
C SER A 99 -8.68 -17.19 7.74
N SER A 100 -9.25 -16.43 6.79
CA SER A 100 -10.26 -16.93 5.84
C SER A 100 -9.73 -18.04 4.91
N HIS A 101 -8.41 -18.05 4.65
CA HIS A 101 -7.80 -18.89 3.62
C HIS A 101 -6.91 -20.01 4.19
N GLU A 102 -6.94 -20.24 5.50
CA GLU A 102 -6.09 -21.22 6.19
C GLU A 102 -6.33 -22.65 5.68
N SER A 103 -7.59 -23.07 5.61
CA SER A 103 -7.99 -24.44 5.23
C SER A 103 -7.55 -24.84 3.80
N VAL A 104 -7.51 -23.87 2.88
CA VAL A 104 -7.14 -24.10 1.48
C VAL A 104 -5.65 -24.43 1.33
N LEU A 105 -4.83 -23.95 2.26
CA LEU A 105 -3.38 -24.10 2.22
C LEU A 105 -2.87 -25.28 3.07
N GLU A 106 -3.69 -25.92 3.90
CA GLU A 106 -3.27 -27.10 4.67
C GLU A 106 -2.81 -28.26 3.77
N ASP A 107 -3.60 -28.60 2.75
CA ASP A 107 -3.25 -29.63 1.77
C ASP A 107 -1.97 -29.28 1.00
N PHE A 108 -1.80 -27.99 0.71
CA PHE A 108 -0.62 -27.45 0.04
C PHE A 108 0.64 -27.61 0.90
N LEU A 109 0.56 -27.26 2.18
CA LEU A 109 1.68 -27.36 3.12
C LEU A 109 2.13 -28.79 3.34
N ASN A 110 1.18 -29.73 3.38
CA ASN A 110 1.48 -31.15 3.52
C ASN A 110 2.38 -31.67 2.38
N TYR A 111 2.20 -31.16 1.16
CA TYR A 111 3.06 -31.50 0.02
C TYR A 111 4.49 -30.96 0.20
N TRP A 112 4.64 -29.72 0.69
CA TRP A 112 5.94 -29.04 0.80
C TRP A 112 6.70 -29.31 2.10
N LYS A 113 6.06 -29.93 3.10
CA LYS A 113 6.62 -30.17 4.44
C LYS A 113 7.97 -30.91 4.42
N ASP A 114 8.14 -31.87 3.50
CA ASP A 114 9.37 -32.66 3.37
C ASP A 114 10.53 -31.90 2.71
N SER A 115 10.23 -30.80 1.99
CA SER A 115 11.21 -30.02 1.22
C SER A 115 11.99 -29.03 2.09
N PHE A 116 11.43 -28.64 3.24
CA PHE A 116 12.00 -27.64 4.14
C PHE A 116 12.40 -28.25 5.50
N GLY A 117 13.24 -27.55 6.25
CA GLY A 117 13.62 -27.95 7.61
C GLY A 117 12.48 -27.65 8.57
N THR A 118 11.99 -26.41 8.55
CA THR A 118 10.77 -26.01 9.24
C THR A 118 9.87 -25.25 8.28
N LEU A 119 8.58 -25.64 8.25
CA LEU A 119 7.54 -24.96 7.47
C LEU A 119 6.38 -24.68 8.41
N LYS A 120 6.12 -23.41 8.69
CA LYS A 120 5.07 -22.96 9.62
C LYS A 120 4.04 -22.12 8.88
N LEU A 121 2.76 -22.43 9.09
CA LEU A 121 1.64 -21.59 8.67
C LEU A 121 1.21 -20.71 9.84
N VAL A 122 1.03 -19.42 9.55
CA VAL A 122 0.54 -18.43 10.51
C VAL A 122 -0.73 -17.83 9.92
N ALA A 123 -1.87 -18.21 10.48
CA ALA A 123 -3.14 -17.55 10.21
C ALA A 123 -3.24 -16.25 11.01
N CYS A 124 -3.45 -15.14 10.33
CA CYS A 124 -3.65 -13.81 10.90
C CYS A 124 -5.12 -13.41 10.80
N GLN A 125 -5.73 -13.03 11.92
CA GLN A 125 -7.09 -12.50 11.93
C GLN A 125 -7.07 -11.04 11.44
N ASN A 126 -8.05 -10.65 10.61
CA ASN A 126 -8.21 -9.28 10.12
C ASN A 126 -6.93 -8.67 9.48
N CYS A 127 -6.15 -9.49 8.78
CA CYS A 127 -4.96 -9.02 8.09
C CYS A 127 -5.35 -8.22 6.84
N MET A 128 -5.10 -6.91 6.85
CA MET A 128 -5.44 -6.00 5.75
C MET A 128 -4.21 -5.42 5.06
N SER A 129 -3.01 -5.68 5.58
CA SER A 129 -1.77 -5.13 5.06
C SER A 129 -0.56 -6.04 5.31
N VAL A 130 0.52 -5.77 4.59
CA VAL A 130 1.81 -6.46 4.78
C VAL A 130 2.37 -6.18 6.18
N GLY A 131 2.17 -4.96 6.70
CA GLY A 131 2.55 -4.57 8.05
C GLY A 131 1.84 -5.41 9.11
N ASP A 132 0.53 -5.62 8.98
CA ASP A 132 -0.25 -6.44 9.93
C ASP A 132 0.25 -7.89 9.96
N ALA A 133 0.56 -8.45 8.79
CA ALA A 133 1.13 -9.79 8.68
C ALA A 133 2.46 -9.91 9.43
N ILE A 134 3.34 -8.93 9.32
CA ILE A 134 4.65 -8.93 9.99
C ILE A 134 4.49 -8.73 11.51
N ARG A 135 3.62 -7.81 11.94
CA ARG A 135 3.30 -7.57 13.36
C ARG A 135 2.81 -8.84 14.05
N GLU A 136 1.94 -9.59 13.41
CA GLU A 136 1.42 -10.85 13.97
C GLU A 136 2.53 -11.90 14.13
N VAL A 137 3.44 -11.98 13.16
CA VAL A 137 4.61 -12.88 13.24
C VAL A 137 5.57 -12.47 14.35
N ASP A 138 5.78 -11.17 14.52
CA ASP A 138 6.62 -10.57 15.56
C ASP A 138 6.02 -10.79 16.96
N ALA A 139 4.72 -10.56 17.11
CA ALA A 139 3.96 -10.79 18.34
C ALA A 139 4.02 -12.26 18.80
N ARG A 140 4.10 -13.20 17.86
CA ARG A 140 4.32 -14.63 18.13
C ARG A 140 5.79 -15.01 18.35
N SER A 141 6.71 -14.03 18.27
CA SER A 141 8.16 -14.18 18.40
C SER A 141 8.73 -15.28 17.48
N LEU A 142 8.20 -15.38 16.26
CA LEU A 142 8.62 -16.42 15.30
C LEU A 142 9.89 -16.04 14.53
N ILE A 143 10.19 -14.74 14.43
CA ILE A 143 11.43 -14.23 13.82
C ILE A 143 12.49 -14.14 14.90
N SER A 144 13.44 -15.08 14.91
CA SER A 144 14.56 -15.12 15.86
C SER A 144 15.89 -14.66 15.29
N SER A 145 15.97 -14.49 13.97
CA SER A 145 17.18 -14.10 13.24
C SER A 145 16.80 -13.18 12.07
N ASP A 146 17.81 -12.76 11.29
CA ASP A 146 17.58 -12.07 10.03
C ASP A 146 16.73 -12.93 9.09
N PHE A 147 15.92 -12.28 8.26
CA PHE A 147 14.91 -12.96 7.47
C PHE A 147 14.81 -12.43 6.04
N LEU A 148 14.40 -13.29 5.12
CA LEU A 148 14.02 -12.93 3.76
C LEU A 148 12.52 -12.60 3.76
N LEU A 149 12.17 -11.37 3.44
CA LEU A 149 10.78 -10.94 3.25
C LEU A 149 10.37 -11.07 1.79
N ILE A 150 9.30 -11.83 1.55
CA ILE A 150 8.59 -11.88 0.26
C ILE A 150 7.21 -11.27 0.50
N ALA A 151 7.04 -10.02 0.05
CA ALA A 151 5.86 -9.22 0.34
C ALA A 151 4.63 -9.60 -0.49
N ASN A 152 4.82 -10.33 -1.59
CA ASN A 152 3.76 -10.73 -2.51
C ASN A 152 3.96 -12.20 -2.91
N PRO A 153 2.94 -13.06 -2.81
CA PRO A 153 3.05 -14.47 -3.21
C PRO A 153 3.41 -14.63 -4.69
N ALA A 154 3.04 -13.70 -5.56
CA ALA A 154 3.30 -13.73 -7.00
C ALA A 154 4.70 -13.21 -7.36
N THR A 155 5.71 -13.67 -6.62
CA THR A 155 7.11 -13.32 -6.81
C THR A 155 7.87 -14.49 -7.43
N PHE A 156 8.50 -14.24 -8.56
CA PHE A 156 9.23 -15.22 -9.35
C PHE A 156 10.70 -14.85 -9.40
N CYS A 157 11.60 -15.80 -9.16
CA CYS A 157 13.05 -15.59 -9.25
C CYS A 157 13.75 -16.88 -9.74
N SER A 158 14.69 -16.75 -10.67
CA SER A 158 15.45 -17.89 -11.20
C SER A 158 16.80 -18.13 -10.53
N SER A 159 17.28 -17.21 -9.68
CA SER A 159 18.59 -17.30 -8.99
C SER A 159 18.45 -17.86 -7.58
N ASP A 160 19.50 -18.50 -7.09
CA ASP A 160 19.66 -19.00 -5.71
C ASP A 160 19.92 -17.89 -4.67
N LEU A 161 20.13 -16.65 -5.10
CA LEU A 161 20.49 -15.48 -4.28
C LEU A 161 21.75 -15.66 -3.41
N GLY A 162 22.56 -16.69 -3.65
CA GLY A 162 23.79 -16.97 -2.90
C GLY A 162 24.70 -15.75 -2.72
N PRO A 163 25.13 -15.06 -3.79
CA PRO A 163 26.02 -13.91 -3.65
C PRO A 163 25.35 -12.71 -2.98
N GLN A 164 24.03 -12.54 -3.12
CA GLN A 164 23.28 -11.47 -2.46
C GLN A 164 23.14 -11.71 -0.96
N ILE A 165 22.93 -12.97 -0.54
CA ILE A 165 22.86 -13.31 0.88
C ILE A 165 24.24 -13.18 1.54
N GLU A 166 25.31 -13.61 0.86
CA GLU A 166 26.69 -13.42 1.35
C GLU A 166 27.02 -11.93 1.49
N ALA A 167 26.74 -11.11 0.47
CA ALA A 167 26.94 -9.67 0.53
C ALA A 167 26.12 -9.01 1.65
N TYR A 168 24.88 -9.45 1.87
CA TYR A 168 24.06 -8.98 2.99
C TYR A 168 24.68 -9.34 4.34
N ARG A 169 25.13 -10.60 4.53
CA ARG A 169 25.81 -11.03 5.76
C ARG A 169 27.08 -10.23 6.03
N GLU A 170 27.87 -9.94 4.99
CA GLU A 170 29.06 -9.12 5.11
C GLU A 170 28.73 -7.70 5.55
N ARG A 171 27.72 -7.06 4.94
CA ARG A 171 27.25 -5.73 5.34
C ARG A 171 26.68 -5.73 6.76
N ARG A 172 26.02 -6.81 7.18
CA ARG A 172 25.43 -6.95 8.52
C ARG A 172 26.44 -7.10 9.66
N LYS A 173 27.74 -7.20 9.36
CA LYS A 173 28.79 -6.97 10.37
C LYS A 173 28.61 -5.60 11.03
N ASP A 174 28.16 -4.62 10.25
CA ASP A 174 27.66 -3.35 10.77
C ASP A 174 26.16 -3.47 11.08
N LYS A 175 25.81 -3.30 12.36
CA LYS A 175 24.42 -3.44 12.86
C LYS A 175 23.47 -2.36 12.34
N ASN A 176 24.01 -1.29 11.78
CA ASN A 176 23.25 -0.19 11.21
C ASN A 176 22.67 -0.55 9.83
N ASN A 177 23.21 -1.57 9.16
CA ASN A 177 22.68 -2.02 7.87
C ASN A 177 21.49 -2.94 8.11
N VAL A 178 20.30 -2.46 7.81
CA VAL A 178 19.06 -3.09 8.29
C VAL A 178 18.30 -3.81 7.18
N MET A 179 18.39 -3.35 5.93
CA MET A 179 17.66 -3.95 4.82
C MET A 179 18.46 -3.92 3.51
N THR A 180 18.39 -4.98 2.71
CA THR A 180 18.86 -5.01 1.32
C THR A 180 17.68 -5.33 0.39
N LEU A 181 17.37 -4.43 -0.53
CA LEU A 181 16.33 -4.60 -1.53
C LEU A 181 16.89 -5.20 -2.81
N ILE A 182 16.18 -6.17 -3.39
CA ILE A 182 16.61 -6.84 -4.63
C ILE A 182 15.86 -6.26 -5.82
N TYR A 183 16.61 -5.76 -6.81
CA TYR A 183 16.08 -5.16 -8.03
C TYR A 183 16.57 -5.91 -9.28
N THR A 184 15.80 -5.81 -10.37
CA THR A 184 16.20 -6.28 -11.70
C THR A 184 16.18 -5.15 -12.71
N ARG A 185 16.98 -5.25 -13.77
CA ARG A 185 16.91 -4.26 -14.86
C ARG A 185 15.65 -4.47 -15.69
N SER A 186 14.94 -3.39 -15.97
CA SER A 186 13.72 -3.40 -16.76
C SER A 186 13.59 -2.11 -17.55
N GLU A 187 13.15 -2.21 -18.81
CA GLU A 187 12.92 -1.07 -19.71
C GLU A 187 11.56 -0.39 -19.46
N ALA A 188 10.77 -0.87 -18.50
CA ALA A 188 9.46 -0.30 -18.17
C ALA A 188 9.57 1.04 -17.40
N SER A 189 8.47 1.81 -17.35
CA SER A 189 8.36 2.93 -16.41
C SER A 189 8.37 2.37 -15.00
N ASN A 190 9.43 2.67 -14.28
CA ASN A 190 9.62 2.25 -12.90
C ASN A 190 9.75 3.49 -11.99
N PRO A 191 9.57 3.30 -10.68
CA PRO A 191 9.85 4.33 -9.68
C PRO A 191 11.28 4.88 -9.79
N VAL A 192 11.45 6.14 -9.38
CA VAL A 192 12.74 6.81 -9.41
C VAL A 192 13.47 6.55 -8.10
N ILE A 193 14.69 6.03 -8.20
CA ILE A 193 15.50 5.62 -7.06
C ILE A 193 16.89 6.25 -7.19
N ALA A 194 17.45 6.80 -6.11
CA ALA A 194 18.85 7.24 -6.08
C ALA A 194 19.67 6.34 -5.17
N VAL A 195 20.78 5.83 -5.71
CA VAL A 195 21.68 4.90 -5.03
C VAL A 195 23.10 5.45 -5.05
N GLU A 196 23.83 5.33 -3.94
CA GLU A 196 25.25 5.71 -3.86
C GLU A 196 26.14 4.69 -4.59
N GLU A 197 27.07 5.16 -5.43
CA GLU A 197 27.86 4.31 -6.34
C GLU A 197 28.81 3.34 -5.61
N LYS A 198 29.36 3.73 -4.45
CA LYS A 198 30.38 2.94 -3.74
C LYS A 198 29.80 1.88 -2.80
N THR A 199 28.68 2.20 -2.16
CA THR A 199 28.09 1.38 -1.08
C THR A 199 26.81 0.69 -1.50
N ASN A 200 26.26 1.06 -2.66
CA ASN A 200 24.90 0.73 -3.09
C ASN A 200 23.83 1.11 -2.06
N LYS A 201 24.10 2.12 -1.23
CA LYS A 201 23.13 2.63 -0.24
C LYS A 201 22.01 3.39 -0.94
N LEU A 202 20.78 3.13 -0.53
CA LEU A 202 19.59 3.84 -0.97
C LEU A 202 19.54 5.22 -0.30
N VAL A 203 19.55 6.29 -1.10
CA VAL A 203 19.54 7.68 -0.60
C VAL A 203 18.19 8.33 -0.86
N PHE A 204 17.51 7.96 -1.95
CA PHE A 204 16.22 8.51 -2.30
C PHE A 204 15.34 7.43 -2.91
N TYR A 205 14.08 7.43 -2.50
CA TYR A 205 13.07 6.50 -2.98
C TYR A 205 11.79 7.26 -3.31
N HIS A 206 11.40 7.24 -4.58
CA HIS A 206 10.15 7.84 -5.03
C HIS A 206 9.35 6.85 -5.87
N ARG A 207 8.24 6.41 -5.30
CA ARG A 207 7.39 5.37 -5.92
C ARG A 207 6.43 5.93 -6.98
N SER A 208 6.19 7.24 -7.03
CA SER A 208 5.18 7.81 -7.94
C SER A 208 5.68 7.88 -9.39
N ASP A 209 4.92 7.28 -10.30
CA ASP A 209 5.16 7.33 -11.75
C ASP A 209 4.44 8.50 -12.45
N ASP A 210 3.57 9.24 -11.73
CA ASP A 210 2.59 10.15 -12.33
C ASP A 210 2.96 11.65 -12.24
N SER A 211 3.96 12.03 -11.45
CA SER A 211 4.39 13.43 -11.42
C SER A 211 5.37 13.71 -12.55
N SER A 212 5.02 14.64 -13.43
CA SER A 212 5.97 15.21 -14.40
C SER A 212 7.11 15.98 -13.72
N VAL A 213 6.98 16.21 -12.41
CA VAL A 213 7.92 16.93 -11.54
C VAL A 213 8.26 16.03 -10.37
N LEU A 214 9.56 15.74 -10.20
CA LEU A 214 10.09 15.03 -9.05
C LEU A 214 10.67 16.08 -8.11
N ASP A 215 10.19 16.11 -6.87
CA ASP A 215 10.80 16.93 -5.81
C ASP A 215 11.85 16.08 -5.10
N VAL A 216 13.10 16.57 -5.12
CA VAL A 216 14.25 15.87 -4.53
C VAL A 216 15.05 16.86 -3.72
N ASP A 217 15.26 16.53 -2.45
CA ASP A 217 16.07 17.34 -1.57
C ASP A 217 17.51 17.48 -2.07
N LYS A 218 18.08 18.68 -1.92
CA LYS A 218 19.47 18.95 -2.32
C LYS A 218 20.48 18.05 -1.60
N GLY A 219 20.13 17.56 -0.41
CA GLY A 219 20.94 16.63 0.38
C GLY A 219 21.29 15.34 -0.36
N VAL A 220 20.39 14.86 -1.22
CA VAL A 220 20.57 13.62 -2.01
C VAL A 220 21.74 13.73 -3.00
N PHE A 221 22.08 14.94 -3.43
CA PHE A 221 23.13 15.19 -4.44
C PHE A 221 24.49 15.56 -3.86
N ILE A 222 24.65 15.54 -2.52
CA ILE A 222 25.93 15.89 -1.88
C ILE A 222 27.00 14.81 -2.12
N GLY A 223 26.58 13.54 -2.29
CA GLY A 223 27.46 12.41 -2.57
C GLY A 223 27.49 11.97 -4.04
N ASP A 224 28.30 10.95 -4.33
CA ASP A 224 28.34 10.27 -5.64
C ASP A 224 27.07 9.41 -5.83
N THR A 225 25.93 10.05 -6.09
CA THR A 225 24.62 9.40 -6.22
C THR A 225 24.18 9.21 -7.68
N LEU A 226 23.70 8.01 -7.97
CA LEU A 226 23.19 7.61 -9.28
C LEU A 226 21.66 7.52 -9.21
N VAL A 227 20.99 8.41 -9.95
CA VAL A 227 19.54 8.36 -10.11
C VAL A 227 19.19 7.36 -11.21
N ARG A 228 18.36 6.36 -10.89
CA ARG A 228 17.98 5.26 -11.77
C ARG A 228 16.48 5.17 -11.93
N ARG A 229 16.07 4.84 -13.16
CA ARG A 229 14.70 4.47 -13.55
C ARG A 229 14.65 3.16 -14.35
N ASP A 230 15.82 2.59 -14.65
CA ASP A 230 15.98 1.37 -15.45
C ASP A 230 15.89 0.08 -14.62
N ILE A 231 15.44 0.19 -13.36
CA ILE A 231 15.37 -0.93 -12.41
C ILE A 231 13.94 -1.10 -11.89
N CYS A 232 13.53 -2.34 -11.70
CA CYS A 232 12.22 -2.73 -11.20
C CYS A 232 12.37 -3.53 -9.90
N ASP A 233 11.46 -3.26 -8.96
CA ASP A 233 11.39 -3.94 -7.67
C ASP A 233 10.93 -5.40 -7.86
N THR A 234 11.66 -6.33 -7.27
CA THR A 234 11.32 -7.76 -7.35
C THR A 234 10.37 -8.23 -6.26
N GLY A 235 10.03 -7.38 -5.27
CA GLY A 235 9.23 -7.77 -4.11
C GLY A 235 9.99 -8.59 -3.07
N ILE A 236 11.29 -8.81 -3.28
CA ILE A 236 12.19 -9.58 -2.40
C ILE A 236 13.06 -8.59 -1.60
N ALA A 237 13.13 -8.76 -0.28
CA ALA A 237 14.03 -8.00 0.59
C ALA A 237 14.70 -8.90 1.62
N LEU A 238 15.99 -8.67 1.87
CA LEU A 238 16.71 -9.24 3.01
C LEU A 238 16.61 -8.25 4.16
N CYS A 239 16.05 -8.67 5.28
CA CYS A 239 15.69 -7.81 6.40
C CYS A 239 16.37 -8.28 7.68
N SER A 240 16.79 -7.33 8.50
CA SER A 240 17.15 -7.61 9.88
C SER A 240 15.90 -7.64 10.77
N MET A 241 16.05 -8.20 11.97
CA MET A 241 15.00 -8.20 12.99
C MET A 241 14.51 -6.78 13.35
N ASN A 242 15.33 -5.74 13.16
CA ASN A 242 14.93 -4.36 13.44
C ASN A 242 13.77 -3.90 12.55
N ILE A 243 13.63 -4.44 11.33
CA ILE A 243 12.49 -4.12 10.46
C ILE A 243 11.19 -4.66 11.04
N SER A 244 11.23 -5.87 11.61
CA SER A 244 10.07 -6.44 12.31
C SER A 244 9.65 -5.55 13.47
N ALA A 245 10.61 -5.12 14.29
CA ALA A 245 10.37 -4.20 15.39
C ALA A 245 9.79 -2.85 14.93
N GLN A 246 10.25 -2.29 13.81
CA GLN A 246 9.68 -1.04 13.29
C GLN A 246 8.22 -1.16 12.84
N PHE A 247 7.81 -2.31 12.30
CA PHE A 247 6.39 -2.55 12.03
C PHE A 247 5.58 -2.69 13.32
N SER A 248 6.14 -3.31 14.36
CA SER A 248 5.48 -3.44 15.67
C SER A 248 5.35 -2.11 16.41
N ASP A 249 6.37 -1.25 16.34
CA ASP A 249 6.38 0.05 17.02
C ASP A 249 5.49 1.08 16.32
N ASN A 250 5.41 1.03 14.98
CA ASN A 250 4.65 1.98 14.16
C ASN A 250 3.44 1.30 13.51
N PHE A 251 2.26 1.49 14.07
CA PHE A 251 1.01 0.85 13.63
C PHE A 251 0.51 1.36 12.26
N ASP A 252 0.92 2.56 11.86
CA ASP A 252 0.56 3.22 10.60
C ASP A 252 1.27 2.64 9.37
N PHE A 253 2.35 1.86 9.55
CA PHE A 253 3.05 1.22 8.44
C PHE A 253 2.25 0.06 7.86
N GLN A 254 1.79 0.19 6.62
CA GLN A 254 0.97 -0.84 5.98
C GLN A 254 1.79 -1.65 4.97
N ASN A 255 2.71 -0.99 4.27
CA ASN A 255 3.55 -1.59 3.24
C ASN A 255 5.03 -1.48 3.59
N ARG A 256 5.84 -2.32 2.93
CA ARG A 256 7.30 -2.25 2.99
C ARG A 256 7.84 -0.87 2.60
N ASP A 257 7.17 -0.19 1.68
CA ASP A 257 7.59 1.12 1.16
C ASP A 257 7.49 2.24 2.21
N ASP A 258 6.63 2.09 3.22
CA ASP A 258 6.45 3.08 4.28
C ASP A 258 7.66 3.07 5.21
N VAL A 259 8.12 1.86 5.56
CA VAL A 259 9.36 1.65 6.33
C VAL A 259 10.58 2.16 5.56
N ILE A 260 10.64 1.92 4.24
CA ILE A 260 11.74 2.45 3.41
C ILE A 260 11.79 3.97 3.47
N ARG A 261 10.63 4.63 3.34
CA ARG A 261 10.53 6.10 3.38
C ARG A 261 10.91 6.64 4.76
N GLU A 262 10.40 6.05 5.83
CA GLU A 262 10.70 6.47 7.20
C GLU A 262 12.20 6.39 7.50
N ILE A 263 12.85 5.27 7.15
CA ILE A 263 14.29 5.08 7.40
C ILE A 263 15.12 6.12 6.64
N ILE A 264 14.72 6.49 5.43
CA ILE A 264 15.42 7.51 4.64
C ILE A 264 15.21 8.92 5.23
N VAL A 265 13.97 9.26 5.61
CA VAL A 265 13.65 10.59 6.16
C VAL A 265 14.32 10.80 7.52
N ASN A 266 14.32 9.78 8.38
CA ASN A 266 14.84 9.83 9.74
C ASN A 266 16.22 9.17 9.88
N GLU A 267 17.03 9.18 8.82
CA GLU A 267 18.36 8.55 8.80
C GLU A 267 19.25 9.07 9.94
N GLU A 268 19.22 10.38 10.21
CA GLU A 268 20.05 11.01 11.27
C GLU A 268 19.74 10.50 12.68
N ILE A 269 18.48 10.11 12.92
CA ILE A 269 17.99 9.69 14.24
C ILE A 269 18.09 8.18 14.39
N LEU A 270 17.59 7.45 13.39
CA LEU A 270 17.54 5.99 13.43
C LEU A 270 18.91 5.36 13.22
N SER A 271 19.82 6.04 12.49
CA SER A 271 21.13 5.51 12.10
C SER A 271 21.04 4.13 11.44
N GLN A 272 19.98 3.92 10.63
CA GLN A 272 19.72 2.69 9.90
C GLN A 272 19.89 2.92 8.40
N TYR A 273 20.47 1.95 7.70
CA TYR A 273 20.77 2.05 6.29
C TYR A 273 20.14 0.92 5.48
N ILE A 274 19.66 1.29 4.29
CA ILE A 274 19.08 0.38 3.30
C ILE A 274 20.03 0.33 2.10
N HIS A 275 20.27 -0.87 1.59
CA HIS A 275 21.08 -1.09 0.39
C HIS A 275 20.22 -1.66 -0.75
N VAL A 276 20.68 -1.47 -1.99
CA VAL A 276 20.03 -1.99 -3.19
C VAL A 276 21.00 -2.91 -3.94
N ASP A 277 20.65 -4.18 -4.09
CA ASP A 277 21.40 -5.12 -4.92
C ASP A 277 20.64 -5.39 -6.21
N ILE A 278 21.35 -5.24 -7.33
CA ILE A 278 20.78 -5.37 -8.67
C ILE A 278 21.22 -6.69 -9.26
N LEU A 279 20.26 -7.54 -9.59
CA LEU A 279 20.53 -8.83 -10.19
C LEU A 279 21.06 -8.66 -11.62
N PRO A 280 21.94 -9.56 -12.08
CA PRO A 280 22.47 -9.47 -13.44
C PRO A 280 21.40 -9.76 -14.51
N ASP A 281 21.59 -9.23 -15.71
CA ASP A 281 20.59 -9.25 -16.81
C ASP A 281 20.21 -10.66 -17.30
N ASN A 282 20.99 -11.68 -16.97
CA ASN A 282 20.71 -13.07 -17.30
C ASN A 282 19.77 -13.77 -16.29
N VAL A 283 19.43 -13.11 -15.18
CA VAL A 283 18.55 -13.63 -14.14
C VAL A 283 17.16 -13.01 -14.30
N ALA A 284 16.15 -13.86 -14.40
CA ALA A 284 14.77 -13.42 -14.39
C ALA A 284 14.25 -13.35 -12.95
N ALA A 285 13.98 -12.14 -12.45
CA ALA A 285 13.21 -11.96 -11.24
C ALA A 285 12.22 -10.78 -11.38
N PHE A 286 10.98 -11.00 -10.97
CA PHE A 286 9.91 -10.01 -11.02
C PHE A 286 8.78 -10.38 -10.07
N THR A 287 8.02 -9.38 -9.65
CA THR A 287 6.78 -9.56 -8.88
C THR A 287 5.58 -9.14 -9.71
N VAL A 288 4.43 -9.75 -9.44
CA VAL A 288 3.18 -9.49 -10.16
C VAL A 288 2.18 -8.80 -9.23
N ASN A 289 1.89 -7.54 -9.53
CA ASN A 289 0.91 -6.75 -8.77
C ASN A 289 -0.43 -6.57 -9.50
N ASP A 290 -0.50 -6.90 -10.80
CA ASP A 290 -1.67 -6.64 -11.66
C ASP A 290 -1.94 -7.79 -12.63
N TYR A 291 -3.11 -7.77 -13.27
CA TYR A 291 -3.47 -8.71 -14.33
C TYR A 291 -2.56 -8.68 -15.54
N GLU A 292 -2.09 -7.50 -15.95
CA GLU A 292 -1.07 -7.44 -17.00
C GLU A 292 0.21 -8.18 -16.59
N GLY A 293 0.60 -8.03 -15.33
CA GLY A 293 1.72 -8.77 -14.74
C GLY A 293 1.47 -10.27 -14.77
N LEU A 294 0.25 -10.75 -14.47
CA LEU A 294 -0.10 -12.17 -14.52
C LEU A 294 -0.01 -12.73 -15.94
N VAL A 295 -0.57 -12.04 -16.93
CA VAL A 295 -0.51 -12.45 -18.34
C VAL A 295 0.93 -12.42 -18.85
N ARG A 296 1.73 -11.42 -18.43
CA ARG A 296 3.16 -11.34 -18.72
C ARG A 296 3.91 -12.51 -18.08
N ALA A 297 3.67 -12.80 -16.81
CA ALA A 297 4.28 -13.91 -16.08
C ALA A 297 3.97 -15.25 -16.76
N ASN A 298 2.71 -15.49 -17.10
CA ASN A 298 2.28 -16.66 -17.86
C ASN A 298 3.09 -16.82 -19.15
N ARG A 299 3.24 -15.75 -19.94
CA ARG A 299 4.04 -15.77 -21.16
C ARG A 299 5.51 -16.10 -20.89
N LEU A 300 6.12 -15.44 -19.90
CA LEU A 300 7.53 -15.65 -19.56
C LEU A 300 7.81 -17.07 -19.08
N ILE A 301 6.92 -17.64 -18.28
CA ILE A 301 6.99 -19.02 -17.78
C ILE A 301 6.85 -20.02 -18.93
N LEU A 302 5.83 -19.85 -19.80
CA LEU A 302 5.62 -20.72 -20.96
C LEU A 302 6.78 -20.64 -21.96
N GLN A 303 7.39 -19.46 -22.10
CA GLN A 303 8.58 -19.26 -22.93
C GLN A 303 9.89 -19.69 -22.26
N ARG A 304 9.84 -20.14 -20.99
CA ARG A 304 10.97 -20.62 -20.19
C ARG A 304 12.03 -19.57 -19.85
N TRP A 305 11.65 -18.29 -19.80
CA TRP A 305 12.56 -17.21 -19.35
C TRP A 305 12.93 -17.36 -17.86
N VAL A 306 12.05 -17.95 -17.06
CA VAL A 306 12.26 -18.17 -15.61
C VAL A 306 12.80 -19.58 -15.33
N ALA A 307 13.47 -20.23 -16.30
CA ALA A 307 14.07 -21.54 -16.06
C ALA A 307 15.04 -21.47 -14.87
N PRO A 308 14.95 -22.39 -13.89
CA PRO A 308 14.34 -23.73 -13.95
C PRO A 308 12.87 -23.84 -13.54
N LEU A 309 12.20 -22.73 -13.19
CA LEU A 309 10.79 -22.67 -12.78
C LEU A 309 9.85 -22.78 -14.00
N VAL A 310 9.69 -23.99 -14.52
CA VAL A 310 8.86 -24.27 -15.71
C VAL A 310 7.84 -25.36 -15.43
N PRO A 311 6.70 -25.38 -16.15
CA PRO A 311 5.72 -26.45 -16.02
C PRO A 311 6.37 -27.82 -16.25
N GLY A 312 6.09 -28.75 -15.34
CA GLY A 312 6.71 -30.08 -15.29
C GLY A 312 7.94 -30.18 -14.39
N ARG A 313 8.41 -29.07 -13.80
CA ARG A 313 9.39 -29.08 -12.70
C ARG A 313 8.82 -28.53 -11.39
N VAL A 314 7.86 -27.62 -11.49
CA VAL A 314 7.23 -26.93 -10.36
C VAL A 314 5.91 -27.61 -10.01
N GLY A 315 5.67 -27.80 -8.71
CA GLY A 315 4.39 -28.28 -8.17
C GLY A 315 4.18 -29.79 -8.30
N SER A 316 2.98 -30.23 -7.94
CA SER A 316 2.59 -31.65 -7.92
C SER A 316 2.13 -32.19 -9.27
N GLU A 317 1.75 -31.32 -10.20
CA GLU A 317 1.21 -31.72 -11.50
C GLU A 317 2.31 -32.13 -12.48
N GLN A 318 2.08 -33.24 -13.20
CA GLN A 318 3.01 -33.74 -14.20
C GLN A 318 2.67 -33.17 -15.58
N PHE A 319 3.68 -32.64 -16.26
CA PHE A 319 3.53 -32.09 -17.60
C PHE A 319 4.47 -32.76 -18.60
N ILE A 320 3.96 -33.09 -19.77
CA ILE A 320 4.76 -33.47 -20.93
C ILE A 320 4.98 -32.23 -21.79
N SER A 321 6.25 -31.95 -22.10
CA SER A 321 6.61 -30.84 -22.97
C SER A 321 6.94 -31.30 -24.40
N ARG A 322 6.46 -30.56 -25.39
CA ARG A 322 6.74 -30.74 -26.83
C ARG A 322 7.44 -29.51 -27.42
N ARG A 323 7.83 -29.62 -28.70
CA ARG A 323 8.38 -28.49 -29.48
C ARG A 323 7.43 -27.29 -29.47
N ASN A 324 7.98 -26.10 -29.70
CA ASN A 324 7.27 -24.81 -29.60
C ASN A 324 6.73 -24.47 -28.20
N ASN A 325 7.32 -25.04 -27.14
CA ASN A 325 6.90 -24.81 -25.75
C ASN A 325 5.42 -25.11 -25.53
N ILE A 326 4.98 -26.26 -26.04
CA ILE A 326 3.63 -26.77 -25.80
C ILE A 326 3.70 -27.75 -24.63
N PHE A 327 2.82 -27.58 -23.65
CA PHE A 327 2.78 -28.37 -22.42
C PHE A 327 1.41 -29.05 -22.28
N PHE A 328 1.42 -30.31 -21.84
CA PHE A 328 0.20 -31.08 -21.61
C PHE A 328 0.25 -31.67 -20.20
N ALA A 329 -0.75 -31.35 -19.39
CA ALA A 329 -0.93 -31.98 -18.08
C ALA A 329 -1.32 -33.45 -18.28
N VAL A 330 -0.78 -34.33 -17.45
CA VAL A 330 -1.02 -35.77 -17.50
C VAL A 330 -1.55 -36.25 -16.16
N SER A 331 -2.64 -37.01 -16.20
CA SER A 331 -3.13 -37.69 -15.00
C SER A 331 -2.31 -38.96 -14.77
N SER A 332 -2.14 -39.35 -13.50
CA SER A 332 -1.41 -40.56 -13.11
C SER A 332 -1.96 -41.86 -13.74
N GLU A 333 -3.21 -41.84 -14.22
CA GLU A 333 -3.94 -42.98 -14.77
C GLU A 333 -3.90 -43.03 -16.32
N GLU A 334 -3.82 -41.89 -17.00
CA GLU A 334 -3.80 -41.80 -18.47
C GLU A 334 -2.37 -41.56 -18.98
N ARG A 335 -1.59 -42.65 -19.12
CA ARG A 335 -0.26 -42.59 -19.79
C ARG A 335 -0.34 -42.52 -21.32
N SER A 336 -1.54 -42.52 -21.90
CA SER A 336 -1.76 -42.58 -23.34
C SER A 336 -1.90 -41.19 -23.96
N ILE A 337 -0.95 -40.90 -24.85
CA ILE A 337 -0.82 -39.72 -25.74
C ILE A 337 -1.98 -39.64 -26.78
N GLU A 338 -2.90 -40.61 -26.77
CA GLU A 338 -3.87 -40.85 -27.85
C GLU A 338 -5.04 -39.86 -27.89
N ASN A 339 -5.35 -39.20 -26.77
CA ASN A 339 -6.40 -38.17 -26.67
C ASN A 339 -5.84 -36.73 -26.64
N LEU A 340 -4.60 -36.51 -27.09
CA LEU A 340 -4.06 -35.16 -27.19
C LEU A 340 -4.80 -34.41 -28.30
N PRO A 341 -5.29 -33.19 -28.05
CA PRO A 341 -5.96 -32.38 -29.06
C PRO A 341 -5.06 -32.24 -30.29
N HIS A 342 -5.65 -32.36 -31.47
CA HIS A 342 -4.93 -32.34 -32.74
C HIS A 342 -4.00 -31.11 -32.79
N LEU A 343 -2.68 -31.33 -32.78
CA LEU A 343 -1.65 -30.29 -32.65
C LEU A 343 -1.70 -29.21 -33.74
N SER A 344 -2.56 -29.33 -34.76
CA SER A 344 -2.83 -28.27 -35.73
C SER A 344 -3.37 -26.99 -35.08
N CYS A 345 -4.07 -27.10 -33.95
CA CYS A 345 -4.72 -25.96 -33.30
C CYS A 345 -3.80 -25.13 -32.39
N ALA A 346 -2.67 -25.70 -31.95
CA ALA A 346 -1.80 -25.11 -30.94
C ALA A 346 -0.58 -24.40 -31.56
N GLY A 347 -0.52 -23.08 -31.38
CA GLY A 347 0.65 -22.27 -31.66
C GLY A 347 1.72 -22.34 -30.55
N PRO A 348 2.71 -21.44 -30.56
CA PRO A 348 3.79 -21.44 -29.57
C PRO A 348 3.31 -21.02 -28.19
N GLY A 349 3.91 -21.60 -27.15
CA GLY A 349 3.72 -21.22 -25.75
C GLY A 349 2.31 -21.50 -25.25
N VAL A 350 1.84 -22.75 -25.34
CA VAL A 350 0.49 -23.13 -24.90
C VAL A 350 0.58 -24.24 -23.87
N ILE A 351 -0.23 -24.16 -22.82
CA ILE A 351 -0.38 -25.24 -21.85
C ILE A 351 -1.82 -25.70 -21.79
N PHE A 352 -2.00 -27.02 -21.75
CA PHE A 352 -3.30 -27.69 -21.67
C PHE A 352 -3.43 -28.46 -20.37
N GLY A 353 -4.56 -28.26 -19.69
CA GLY A 353 -4.97 -29.06 -18.54
C GLY A 353 -5.49 -30.44 -18.93
N ILE A 354 -5.89 -31.20 -17.93
CA ILE A 354 -6.40 -32.57 -18.06
C ILE A 354 -7.86 -32.52 -18.56
N LYS A 355 -8.28 -33.51 -19.35
CA LYS A 355 -9.67 -33.69 -19.85
C LYS A 355 -10.18 -32.51 -20.69
N CYS A 356 -9.31 -31.91 -21.52
CA CYS A 356 -9.72 -30.88 -22.47
C CYS A 356 -10.24 -31.49 -23.77
N THR A 357 -11.38 -30.99 -24.26
CA THR A 357 -11.92 -31.33 -25.59
C THR A 357 -11.82 -30.11 -26.50
N ILE A 358 -10.98 -30.20 -27.54
CA ILE A 358 -10.64 -29.07 -28.40
C ILE A 358 -10.90 -29.45 -29.85
N ASP A 359 -11.64 -28.59 -30.54
CA ASP A 359 -11.90 -28.75 -31.96
C ASP A 359 -10.64 -28.44 -32.82
N PRO A 360 -10.36 -29.20 -33.90
CA PRO A 360 -9.17 -29.00 -34.74
C PRO A 360 -9.06 -27.63 -35.42
N ALA A 361 -10.18 -26.92 -35.62
CA ALA A 361 -10.22 -25.61 -36.28
C ALA A 361 -9.89 -24.43 -35.33
N VAL A 362 -9.70 -24.70 -34.04
CA VAL A 362 -9.35 -23.68 -33.05
C VAL A 362 -7.92 -23.19 -33.25
N THR A 363 -7.63 -21.93 -32.94
CA THR A 363 -6.26 -21.40 -32.94
C THR A 363 -5.90 -20.83 -31.57
N ILE A 364 -4.86 -21.37 -30.93
CA ILE A 364 -4.42 -20.97 -29.58
C ILE A 364 -2.96 -20.51 -29.61
N LYS A 365 -2.62 -19.36 -29.00
CA LYS A 365 -1.24 -18.85 -28.92
C LYS A 365 -0.95 -18.22 -27.56
N ASN A 366 0.23 -18.48 -26.97
CA ASN A 366 0.70 -17.85 -25.73
C ASN A 366 -0.34 -17.85 -24.59
N SER A 367 -1.12 -18.93 -24.46
CA SER A 367 -2.28 -18.98 -23.57
C SER A 367 -2.23 -20.20 -22.65
N ALA A 368 -2.77 -20.05 -21.45
CA ALA A 368 -2.95 -21.14 -20.50
C ALA A 368 -4.41 -21.61 -20.52
N ILE A 369 -4.59 -22.92 -20.68
CA ILE A 369 -5.88 -23.60 -20.80
C ILE A 369 -5.97 -24.54 -19.60
N GLY A 370 -6.83 -24.23 -18.62
CA GLY A 370 -7.11 -25.04 -17.44
C GLY A 370 -7.72 -26.43 -17.73
N ASN A 371 -8.18 -27.08 -16.68
CA ASN A 371 -8.70 -28.45 -16.71
C ASN A 371 -10.18 -28.51 -17.13
N GLY A 372 -10.58 -29.57 -17.82
CA GLY A 372 -11.98 -29.84 -18.16
C GLY A 372 -12.59 -28.87 -19.17
N ILE A 373 -11.77 -28.24 -20.03
CA ILE A 373 -12.22 -27.21 -20.95
C ILE A 373 -12.87 -27.81 -22.21
N LEU A 374 -13.91 -27.13 -22.70
CA LEU A 374 -14.59 -27.40 -23.97
C LEU A 374 -14.38 -26.22 -24.92
N LEU A 375 -13.70 -26.42 -26.05
CA LEU A 375 -13.49 -25.38 -27.08
C LEU A 375 -14.20 -25.75 -28.39
N GLY A 376 -15.16 -24.92 -28.80
CA GLY A 376 -15.91 -25.06 -30.05
C GLY A 376 -15.15 -24.60 -31.30
N GLU A 377 -15.64 -25.04 -32.47
CA GLU A 377 -15.04 -24.83 -33.78
C GLU A 377 -14.83 -23.34 -34.13
N GLY A 378 -13.71 -23.02 -34.79
CA GLY A 378 -13.43 -21.68 -35.33
C GLY A 378 -13.04 -20.62 -34.32
N SER A 379 -12.85 -20.99 -33.04
CA SER A 379 -12.49 -20.06 -31.97
C SER A 379 -11.00 -19.68 -31.98
N THR A 380 -10.69 -18.43 -31.60
CA THR A 380 -9.32 -17.88 -31.58
C THR A 380 -8.97 -17.38 -30.19
N ILE A 381 -7.85 -17.87 -29.64
CA ILE A 381 -7.40 -17.55 -28.28
C ILE A 381 -5.96 -17.09 -28.32
N THR A 382 -5.70 -15.86 -27.86
CA THR A 382 -4.36 -15.28 -27.89
C THR A 382 -4.03 -14.54 -26.60
N ASN A 383 -2.86 -14.83 -26.01
CA ASN A 383 -2.36 -14.18 -24.78
C ASN A 383 -3.35 -14.19 -23.60
N SER A 384 -4.14 -15.25 -23.43
CA SER A 384 -5.16 -15.33 -22.38
C SER A 384 -4.84 -16.39 -21.33
N ILE A 385 -5.35 -16.19 -20.11
CA ILE A 385 -5.33 -17.20 -19.03
C ILE A 385 -6.77 -17.66 -18.84
N ILE A 386 -7.00 -18.97 -18.93
CA ILE A 386 -8.31 -19.61 -18.82
C ILE A 386 -8.29 -20.60 -17.65
N GLY A 387 -9.20 -20.39 -16.71
CA GLY A 387 -9.42 -21.23 -15.54
C GLY A 387 -10.01 -22.60 -15.85
N ASP A 388 -10.34 -23.34 -14.79
CA ASP A 388 -10.87 -24.70 -14.87
C ASP A 388 -12.37 -24.70 -15.16
N GLY A 389 -12.86 -25.74 -15.86
CA GLY A 389 -14.30 -25.92 -16.14
C GLY A 389 -14.91 -24.95 -17.16
N VAL A 390 -14.08 -24.20 -17.89
CA VAL A 390 -14.57 -23.19 -18.84
C VAL A 390 -15.10 -23.81 -20.13
N THR A 391 -16.25 -23.32 -20.60
CA THR A 391 -16.88 -23.73 -21.86
C THR A 391 -16.88 -22.56 -22.86
N ILE A 392 -16.28 -22.76 -24.03
CA ILE A 392 -16.19 -21.76 -25.10
C ILE A 392 -16.89 -22.34 -26.34
N GLY A 393 -17.94 -21.64 -26.80
CA GLY A 393 -18.71 -22.00 -27.99
C GLY A 393 -17.97 -21.80 -29.31
N CYS A 394 -18.69 -21.91 -30.41
CA CYS A 394 -18.12 -21.79 -31.75
C CYS A 394 -17.91 -20.32 -32.16
N ASN A 395 -16.88 -20.05 -32.97
CA ASN A 395 -16.53 -18.73 -33.52
C ASN A 395 -16.33 -17.64 -32.46
N VAL A 396 -15.69 -17.97 -31.33
CA VAL A 396 -15.38 -17.02 -30.26
C VAL A 396 -13.99 -16.42 -30.45
N SER A 397 -13.84 -15.12 -30.21
CA SER A 397 -12.52 -14.46 -30.20
C SER A 397 -12.15 -13.97 -28.81
N LEU A 398 -10.98 -14.42 -28.34
CA LEU A 398 -10.37 -14.08 -27.06
C LEU A 398 -8.98 -13.48 -27.32
N MET A 399 -8.79 -12.25 -26.86
CA MET A 399 -7.50 -11.57 -26.93
C MET A 399 -7.14 -11.02 -25.55
N GLY A 400 -5.97 -11.38 -25.02
CA GLY A 400 -5.37 -10.72 -23.87
C GLY A 400 -6.29 -10.60 -22.66
N SER A 401 -7.00 -11.65 -22.27
CA SER A 401 -8.04 -11.60 -21.22
C SER A 401 -7.82 -12.67 -20.15
N PHE A 402 -8.31 -12.40 -18.94
CA PHE A 402 -8.32 -13.36 -17.84
C PHE A 402 -9.73 -13.93 -17.68
N ILE A 403 -9.86 -15.25 -17.73
CA ILE A 403 -11.12 -15.97 -17.57
C ILE A 403 -10.97 -16.89 -16.36
N ALA A 404 -11.78 -16.67 -15.33
CA ALA A 404 -11.76 -17.46 -14.12
C ALA A 404 -12.54 -18.80 -14.29
N ASP A 405 -12.81 -19.49 -13.18
CA ASP A 405 -13.33 -20.85 -13.20
C ASP A 405 -14.83 -20.92 -13.49
N ASP A 406 -15.29 -22.02 -14.09
CA ASP A 406 -16.69 -22.32 -14.41
C ASP A 406 -17.39 -21.26 -15.30
N VAL A 407 -16.63 -20.57 -16.16
CA VAL A 407 -17.19 -19.56 -17.09
C VAL A 407 -17.76 -20.23 -18.34
N SER A 408 -18.90 -19.74 -18.82
CA SER A 408 -19.52 -20.19 -20.07
C SER A 408 -19.63 -19.06 -21.09
N ILE A 409 -19.02 -19.24 -22.26
CA ILE A 409 -19.01 -18.28 -23.36
C ILE A 409 -19.75 -18.91 -24.54
N CYS A 410 -20.92 -18.37 -24.87
CA CYS A 410 -21.75 -18.89 -25.94
C CYS A 410 -21.21 -18.55 -27.35
N ASP A 411 -21.79 -19.21 -28.36
CA ASP A 411 -21.40 -19.07 -29.77
C ASP A 411 -21.40 -17.63 -30.28
N GLY A 412 -20.38 -17.29 -31.06
CA GLY A 412 -20.22 -15.99 -31.74
C GLY A 412 -19.90 -14.82 -30.81
N ALA A 413 -19.57 -15.06 -29.54
CA ALA A 413 -19.18 -14.00 -28.62
C ALA A 413 -17.78 -13.45 -28.96
N THR A 414 -17.59 -12.14 -28.81
CA THR A 414 -16.30 -11.48 -28.99
C THR A 414 -15.89 -10.79 -27.70
N ILE A 415 -14.77 -11.18 -27.12
CA ILE A 415 -14.26 -10.57 -25.89
C ILE A 415 -13.08 -9.68 -26.24
N GLY A 416 -13.24 -8.39 -25.94
CA GLY A 416 -12.21 -7.39 -26.20
C GLY A 416 -10.92 -7.66 -25.42
N PRO A 417 -9.81 -6.99 -25.78
CA PRO A 417 -8.58 -7.05 -25.02
C PRO A 417 -8.76 -6.58 -23.56
N ARG A 418 -8.01 -7.22 -22.66
CA ARG A 418 -7.89 -6.84 -21.24
C ARG A 418 -9.17 -7.02 -20.43
N CYS A 419 -10.02 -7.98 -20.80
CA CYS A 419 -11.22 -8.28 -20.02
C CYS A 419 -10.93 -9.25 -18.87
N ILE A 420 -11.70 -9.11 -17.79
CA ILE A 420 -11.66 -10.00 -16.63
C ILE A 420 -13.06 -10.60 -16.44
N LEU A 421 -13.17 -11.92 -16.56
CA LEU A 421 -14.41 -12.65 -16.31
C LEU A 421 -14.26 -13.44 -15.00
N ALA A 422 -15.05 -13.09 -14.01
CA ALA A 422 -15.07 -13.75 -12.70
C ALA A 422 -15.68 -15.16 -12.76
N ASN A 423 -15.62 -15.85 -11.63
CA ASN A 423 -16.15 -17.21 -11.49
C ASN A 423 -17.65 -17.28 -11.83
N LYS A 424 -18.04 -18.34 -12.54
CA LYS A 424 -19.45 -18.67 -12.87
C LYS A 424 -20.19 -17.62 -13.72
N VAL A 425 -19.47 -16.80 -14.47
CA VAL A 425 -20.07 -15.84 -15.42
C VAL A 425 -20.54 -16.58 -16.68
N SER A 426 -21.68 -16.16 -17.24
CA SER A 426 -22.21 -16.67 -18.51
C SER A 426 -22.39 -15.54 -19.52
N ILE A 427 -21.72 -15.65 -20.67
CA ILE A 427 -21.82 -14.69 -21.77
C ILE A 427 -22.77 -15.28 -22.83
N PRO A 428 -23.87 -14.60 -23.17
CA PRO A 428 -24.86 -15.08 -24.12
C PRO A 428 -24.37 -14.94 -25.57
N LYS A 429 -25.11 -15.58 -26.49
CA LYS A 429 -24.75 -15.69 -27.92
C LYS A 429 -24.59 -14.33 -28.59
N SER A 430 -23.56 -14.23 -29.45
CA SER A 430 -23.30 -13.07 -30.32
C SER A 430 -23.11 -11.72 -29.62
N LYS A 431 -22.80 -11.69 -28.31
CA LYS A 431 -22.50 -10.46 -27.60
C LYS A 431 -21.01 -10.09 -27.69
N VAL A 432 -20.76 -8.78 -27.66
CA VAL A 432 -19.42 -8.20 -27.64
C VAL A 432 -19.16 -7.62 -26.25
N VAL A 433 -18.10 -8.09 -25.59
CA VAL A 433 -17.62 -7.51 -24.34
C VAL A 433 -16.62 -6.41 -24.67
N PRO A 434 -16.83 -5.15 -24.22
CA PRO A 434 -15.90 -4.06 -24.49
C PRO A 434 -14.53 -4.31 -23.84
N SER A 435 -13.49 -3.66 -24.36
CA SER A 435 -12.14 -3.77 -23.80
C SER A 435 -12.09 -3.25 -22.35
N GLU A 436 -11.24 -3.85 -21.51
CA GLU A 436 -11.08 -3.48 -20.09
C GLU A 436 -12.34 -3.67 -19.21
N SER A 437 -13.29 -4.50 -19.66
CA SER A 437 -14.49 -4.80 -18.87
C SER A 437 -14.20 -5.85 -17.80
N VAL A 438 -14.78 -5.65 -16.61
CA VAL A 438 -14.77 -6.63 -15.51
C VAL A 438 -16.18 -7.10 -15.27
N ILE A 439 -16.44 -8.38 -15.51
CA ILE A 439 -17.78 -8.96 -15.38
C ILE A 439 -17.77 -9.97 -14.23
N CYS A 440 -18.68 -9.78 -13.27
CA CYS A 440 -18.87 -10.59 -12.10
C CYS A 440 -20.26 -11.22 -12.05
N SER A 441 -20.36 -12.42 -11.46
CA SER A 441 -21.62 -13.12 -11.23
C SER A 441 -22.35 -12.63 -9.98
N ALA A 442 -21.61 -12.15 -8.98
CA ALA A 442 -22.12 -11.59 -7.73
C ALA A 442 -22.06 -10.05 -7.72
N ARG A 443 -22.91 -9.46 -6.89
CA ARG A 443 -22.81 -8.03 -6.53
C ARG A 443 -21.62 -7.85 -5.59
N CYS A 444 -20.96 -6.70 -5.69
CA CYS A 444 -19.90 -6.30 -4.78
C CYS A 444 -20.46 -6.25 -3.33
N ALA A 445 -19.66 -6.65 -2.35
CA ALA A 445 -20.07 -6.66 -0.95
C ALA A 445 -20.32 -5.21 -0.46
N ASP A 446 -21.26 -5.02 0.47
CA ASP A 446 -21.65 -3.68 0.96
C ASP A 446 -20.48 -2.96 1.68
N ASP A 447 -19.44 -3.69 2.10
CA ASP A 447 -18.24 -3.16 2.77
C ASP A 447 -17.20 -2.53 1.82
N GLU A 448 -17.42 -2.58 0.49
CA GLU A 448 -16.47 -2.12 -0.52
C GLU A 448 -16.90 -0.80 -1.21
N GLU A 449 -16.88 0.31 -0.46
CA GLU A 449 -17.25 1.66 -0.93
C GLU A 449 -16.49 2.13 -2.20
N ASP A 450 -15.35 1.50 -2.50
CA ASP A 450 -14.47 1.82 -3.60
C ASP A 450 -14.91 1.25 -4.96
N ILE A 451 -15.81 0.26 -5.00
CA ILE A 451 -16.18 -0.46 -6.22
C ILE A 451 -17.64 -0.17 -6.56
N VAL A 452 -17.85 0.49 -7.70
CA VAL A 452 -19.17 0.73 -8.25
C VAL A 452 -19.60 -0.49 -9.06
N CYS A 453 -20.71 -1.08 -8.63
CA CYS A 453 -21.34 -2.20 -9.29
C CYS A 453 -22.48 -1.72 -10.19
N SER A 454 -22.33 -1.86 -11.51
CA SER A 454 -23.38 -1.56 -12.48
C SER A 454 -24.02 -2.85 -13.00
N THR A 455 -25.36 -2.91 -13.00
CA THR A 455 -26.07 -4.06 -13.54
C THR A 455 -26.11 -3.97 -15.07
N SER A 456 -25.58 -4.98 -15.72
CA SER A 456 -25.57 -5.12 -17.19
C SER A 456 -26.36 -6.36 -17.60
N GLU A 457 -26.70 -6.47 -18.88
CA GLU A 457 -27.31 -7.69 -19.44
C GLU A 457 -26.33 -8.89 -19.50
N LEU A 458 -25.09 -8.72 -19.02
CA LEU A 458 -24.02 -9.72 -18.98
C LEU A 458 -23.70 -10.17 -17.54
N GLY A 459 -24.38 -9.60 -16.53
CA GLY A 459 -24.08 -9.75 -15.11
C GLY A 459 -23.78 -8.41 -14.45
N TYR A 460 -22.94 -8.42 -13.42
CA TYR A 460 -22.52 -7.21 -12.72
C TYR A 460 -21.19 -6.72 -13.28
N GLU A 461 -21.17 -5.52 -13.86
CA GLU A 461 -19.93 -4.89 -14.30
C GLU A 461 -19.35 -4.07 -13.14
N TRP A 462 -18.13 -4.42 -12.73
CA TRP A 462 -17.43 -3.77 -11.62
C TRP A 462 -16.47 -2.71 -12.16
N LYS A 463 -16.58 -1.49 -11.64
CA LYS A 463 -15.70 -0.37 -11.98
C LYS A 463 -15.26 0.31 -10.69
N PHE A 464 -14.05 0.81 -10.66
CA PHE A 464 -13.62 1.64 -9.53
C PHE A 464 -14.34 2.99 -9.57
N ALA A 465 -14.83 3.46 -8.40
CA ALA A 465 -15.57 4.72 -8.27
C ALA A 465 -14.79 5.94 -8.83
N GLU A 466 -13.47 5.90 -8.72
CA GLU A 466 -12.56 7.00 -9.11
C GLU A 466 -12.04 6.92 -10.55
N GLY A 467 -12.53 5.96 -11.37
CA GLY A 467 -12.13 5.84 -12.77
C GLY A 467 -10.78 5.16 -13.03
N GLY A 468 -10.33 4.26 -12.13
CA GLY A 468 -9.14 3.41 -12.33
C GLY A 468 -9.43 2.12 -13.11
N SER A 469 -8.40 1.52 -13.71
CA SER A 469 -8.49 0.20 -14.37
C SER A 469 -8.21 -0.93 -13.36
N PHE A 470 -8.97 -2.01 -13.43
CA PHE A 470 -8.63 -3.25 -12.73
C PHE A 470 -7.42 -3.95 -13.38
N TRP A 471 -7.21 -3.78 -14.69
CA TRP A 471 -6.21 -4.51 -15.45
C TRP A 471 -4.76 -4.09 -15.17
N ARG A 472 -4.55 -2.79 -14.90
CA ARG A 472 -3.25 -2.18 -14.60
C ARG A 472 -3.29 -1.47 -13.27
N ALA A 473 -2.17 -1.45 -12.57
CA ALA A 473 -1.98 -0.51 -11.49
C ALA A 473 -2.02 0.90 -12.05
N SER A 474 -3.08 1.63 -11.75
CA SER A 474 -3.06 3.08 -11.84
C SER A 474 -2.56 3.64 -10.52
N SER A 475 -1.57 4.54 -10.61
CA SER A 475 -0.87 5.16 -9.47
C SER A 475 -1.81 5.94 -8.54
N LYS A 476 -2.94 6.46 -9.05
CA LYS A 476 -3.93 7.26 -8.29
C LYS A 476 -4.50 6.56 -7.05
N ARG A 477 -4.61 5.23 -7.05
CA ARG A 477 -5.19 4.48 -5.92
C ARG A 477 -4.23 4.13 -4.81
N ARG A 478 -2.91 4.21 -5.04
CA ARG A 478 -1.96 4.03 -3.93
C ARG A 478 -1.98 5.22 -2.98
N ASN A 479 -2.32 6.41 -3.47
CA ASN A 479 -2.39 7.64 -2.65
C ASN A 479 -3.38 7.61 -1.48
N ARG A 480 -4.46 6.80 -1.50
CA ARG A 480 -5.41 6.73 -0.36
C ARG A 480 -4.93 5.85 0.79
N PHE A 481 -4.06 4.88 0.52
CA PHE A 481 -3.35 4.14 1.58
C PHE A 481 -2.05 4.84 1.99
N ASP A 482 -1.55 5.80 1.17
CA ASP A 482 -0.33 6.60 1.42
C ASP A 482 -0.60 7.93 2.18
N SER A 483 -1.84 8.18 2.63
CA SER A 483 -2.19 9.44 3.31
C SER A 483 -1.83 9.47 4.80
N SER A 484 -1.11 8.47 5.32
CA SER A 484 -0.47 8.56 6.65
C SER A 484 0.89 9.27 6.62
N THR A 485 1.36 9.71 5.45
CA THR A 485 2.52 10.61 5.42
C THR A 485 2.13 11.91 6.10
N THR A 486 2.62 12.09 7.33
CA THR A 486 2.63 13.37 8.03
C THR A 486 3.27 14.40 7.11
N GLY A 487 2.42 15.17 6.43
CA GLY A 487 2.82 16.41 5.80
C GLY A 487 3.29 17.37 6.89
N ARG A 488 4.56 17.25 7.29
CA ARG A 488 5.34 18.42 7.74
C ARG A 488 5.64 19.27 6.52
N GLY A 489 4.58 19.77 5.92
CA GLY A 489 4.53 20.81 4.92
C GLY A 489 3.35 21.65 5.32
N VAL A 490 3.63 22.77 5.98
CA VAL A 490 2.64 23.78 6.36
C VAL A 490 2.12 24.41 5.07
N ASP A 491 1.18 23.76 4.39
CA ASP A 491 0.43 24.29 3.24
C ASP A 491 -0.75 23.36 2.89
N SER A 492 -1.74 23.26 3.78
CA SER A 492 -3.09 22.77 3.43
C SER A 492 -4.15 23.45 4.30
N VAL A 493 -4.23 24.77 4.14
CA VAL A 493 -5.25 25.62 4.76
C VAL A 493 -6.45 25.72 3.80
N PHE A 494 -7.53 25.02 4.19
CA PHE A 494 -8.96 25.28 3.91
C PHE A 494 -9.57 24.85 2.55
N GLU A 495 -10.17 23.66 2.54
CA GLU A 495 -11.48 23.45 1.90
C GLU A 495 -12.51 23.11 2.99
N LYS A 496 -13.44 24.04 3.23
CA LYS A 496 -14.59 23.81 4.13
C LYS A 496 -15.67 23.04 3.38
N SER A 497 -15.98 21.83 3.85
CA SER A 497 -17.26 21.18 3.59
C SER A 497 -18.17 21.41 4.80
N ASP A 498 -19.31 22.05 4.54
CA ASP A 498 -20.39 22.27 5.50
C ASP A 498 -21.04 20.95 5.94
N GLU A 499 -21.63 20.98 7.15
CA GLU A 499 -22.49 19.98 7.80
C GLU A 499 -21.81 18.95 8.71
N GLU A 500 -21.70 19.27 10.01
CA GLU A 500 -22.49 18.63 11.08
C GLU A 500 -22.10 19.20 12.46
N GLY A 501 -23.00 20.00 13.01
CA GLY A 501 -22.84 20.58 14.34
C GLY A 501 -23.12 19.57 15.45
N VAL A 502 -22.31 19.64 16.52
CA VAL A 502 -22.66 19.54 17.96
C VAL A 502 -21.43 19.15 18.82
N VAL A 503 -20.27 18.79 18.25
CA VAL A 503 -19.04 18.48 19.03
C VAL A 503 -18.09 19.68 19.22
N GLU A 504 -18.34 20.81 18.55
CA GLU A 504 -17.40 21.95 18.43
C GLU A 504 -17.15 22.82 19.68
N LYS A 505 -17.66 22.49 20.88
CA LYS A 505 -17.57 23.43 22.02
C LYS A 505 -16.37 23.26 22.96
N GLU A 506 -15.57 22.19 22.83
CA GLU A 506 -14.35 22.01 23.65
C GLU A 506 -13.03 22.03 22.85
N MET A 507 -13.07 21.92 21.51
CA MET A 507 -11.86 21.95 20.65
C MET A 507 -11.37 23.37 20.28
N ASP A 508 -12.24 24.38 20.39
CA ASP A 508 -11.96 25.74 19.89
C ASP A 508 -10.97 26.53 20.77
N ASN A 509 -10.75 26.11 22.03
CA ASN A 509 -9.80 26.77 22.94
C ASN A 509 -8.35 26.29 22.75
N THR A 510 -8.16 25.03 22.34
CA THR A 510 -6.83 24.45 22.12
C THR A 510 -6.27 24.83 20.76
N GLU A 511 -7.09 24.87 19.70
CA GLU A 511 -6.63 25.25 18.36
C GLU A 511 -6.19 26.72 18.31
N LYS A 512 -6.93 27.64 18.93
CA LYS A 512 -6.50 29.04 19.09
C LYS A 512 -5.19 29.16 19.86
N PHE A 513 -5.01 28.37 20.92
CA PHE A 513 -3.78 28.37 21.70
C PHE A 513 -2.56 27.88 20.89
N PHE A 514 -2.75 26.88 20.03
CA PHE A 514 -1.69 26.40 19.12
C PHE A 514 -1.39 27.38 17.99
N GLU A 515 -2.40 28.03 17.40
CA GLU A 515 -2.20 29.11 16.43
C GLU A 515 -1.43 30.29 17.04
N GLU A 516 -1.73 30.63 18.29
CA GLU A 516 -1.15 31.77 18.99
C GLU A 516 0.32 31.55 19.37
N LEU A 517 0.69 30.32 19.74
CA LEU A 517 2.09 29.89 19.90
C LEU A 517 2.85 29.88 18.57
N ALA A 518 2.17 29.55 17.46
CA ALA A 518 2.79 29.47 16.14
C ALA A 518 3.23 30.84 15.60
N TYR A 519 2.54 31.92 15.95
CA TYR A 519 2.86 33.25 15.43
C TYR A 519 3.94 34.03 16.21
N ASN A 520 4.51 33.47 17.29
CA ASN A 520 5.55 34.15 18.10
C ASN A 520 5.11 35.58 18.51
N ILE A 521 3.80 35.77 18.72
CA ILE A 521 3.19 37.04 19.10
C ILE A 521 3.35 37.20 20.62
N SER A 522 3.60 38.41 21.08
CA SER A 522 3.70 38.68 22.51
C SER A 522 2.34 38.46 23.19
N MET A 523 2.33 37.97 24.44
CA MET A 523 1.09 37.79 25.22
C MET A 523 0.27 39.09 25.35
N GLU A 524 0.92 40.25 25.22
CA GLU A 524 0.29 41.57 25.25
C GLU A 524 -0.49 41.86 23.95
N ASP A 525 0.09 41.60 22.79
CA ASP A 525 -0.55 41.76 21.48
C ASP A 525 -1.71 40.76 21.30
N VAL A 526 -1.52 39.55 21.83
CA VAL A 526 -2.54 38.51 21.93
C VAL A 526 -3.75 39.01 22.71
N ALA A 527 -3.53 39.54 23.92
CA ALA A 527 -4.60 40.04 24.77
C ALA A 527 -5.41 41.14 24.06
N LYS A 528 -4.73 42.04 23.35
CA LYS A 528 -5.36 43.05 22.51
C LYS A 528 -6.22 42.45 21.39
N ASN A 529 -5.66 41.50 20.63
CA ASN A 529 -6.33 40.89 19.47
C ASN A 529 -7.53 40.03 19.87
N VAL A 530 -7.45 39.31 20.99
CA VAL A 530 -8.56 38.51 21.53
C VAL A 530 -9.78 39.39 21.83
N LEU A 531 -9.57 40.58 22.41
CA LEU A 531 -10.68 41.49 22.67
C LEU A 531 -11.20 42.16 21.40
N LEU A 532 -10.33 42.54 20.46
CA LEU A 532 -10.76 43.08 19.16
C LEU A 532 -11.59 42.05 18.38
N ALA A 533 -11.18 40.79 18.38
CA ALA A 533 -11.94 39.69 17.79
C ALA A 533 -13.30 39.52 18.48
N PHE A 534 -13.34 39.53 19.82
CA PHE A 534 -14.58 39.49 20.57
C PHE A 534 -15.52 40.64 20.17
N LEU A 535 -15.03 41.87 20.11
CA LEU A 535 -15.84 43.05 19.76
C LEU A 535 -16.32 43.05 18.30
N SER A 536 -15.55 42.45 17.38
CA SER A 536 -15.88 42.39 15.95
C SER A 536 -16.84 41.26 15.55
N LEU A 537 -17.27 40.41 16.48
CA LEU A 537 -18.27 39.36 16.22
C LEU A 537 -19.61 39.95 15.75
N GLN A 538 -20.21 39.35 14.72
CA GLN A 538 -21.43 39.84 14.04
C GLN A 538 -22.65 40.05 14.96
N HIS A 539 -22.67 39.40 16.12
CA HIS A 539 -23.75 39.49 17.10
C HIS A 539 -23.61 40.67 18.09
N ASN A 540 -22.46 41.37 18.11
CA ASN A 540 -22.14 42.42 19.08
C ASN A 540 -22.55 43.83 18.64
N THR A 541 -23.80 43.98 18.19
CA THR A 541 -24.35 45.27 17.74
C THR A 541 -25.01 46.09 18.86
N THR A 542 -25.36 45.46 19.98
CA THR A 542 -26.07 46.07 21.11
C THR A 542 -25.42 45.69 22.44
N PHE A 543 -25.45 46.57 23.45
CA PHE A 543 -24.89 46.33 24.78
C PHE A 543 -25.35 45.02 25.44
N VAL A 544 -26.63 44.65 25.29
CA VAL A 544 -27.18 43.42 25.87
C VAL A 544 -26.52 42.17 25.29
N ALA A 545 -26.25 42.17 23.99
CA ALA A 545 -25.56 41.06 23.32
C ALA A 545 -24.12 40.94 23.82
N ILE A 546 -23.40 42.06 23.86
CA ILE A 546 -22.02 42.14 24.37
C ILE A 546 -21.95 41.63 25.82
N ARG A 547 -22.85 42.09 26.70
CA ARG A 547 -22.90 41.64 28.10
C ARG A 547 -23.16 40.13 28.21
N SER A 548 -24.13 39.61 27.45
CA SER A 548 -24.46 38.18 27.48
C SER A 548 -23.32 37.29 26.97
N LEU A 549 -22.52 37.79 26.02
CA LEU A 549 -21.38 37.07 25.46
C LEU A 549 -20.16 37.16 26.40
N ALA A 550 -19.92 38.33 26.99
CA ALA A 550 -18.86 38.55 27.98
C ALA A 550 -19.05 37.65 29.20
N GLN A 551 -20.29 37.49 29.68
CA GLN A 551 -20.60 36.57 30.78
C GLN A 551 -20.31 35.10 30.44
N LYS A 552 -20.57 34.67 29.20
CA LYS A 552 -20.21 33.32 28.75
C LYS A 552 -18.69 33.12 28.65
N TRP A 553 -17.95 34.19 28.34
CA TRP A 553 -16.50 34.19 28.15
C TRP A 553 -15.73 34.59 29.42
N LYS A 554 -16.42 34.77 30.56
CA LYS A 554 -15.82 35.21 31.82
C LYS A 554 -14.62 34.34 32.25
N VAL A 555 -14.73 33.03 32.08
CA VAL A 555 -13.63 32.10 32.42
C VAL A 555 -12.39 32.36 31.57
N LEU A 556 -12.56 32.62 30.27
CA LEU A 556 -11.45 32.96 29.36
C LEU A 556 -10.81 34.30 29.76
N PHE A 557 -11.63 35.33 29.95
CA PHE A 557 -11.16 36.67 30.31
C PHE A 557 -10.46 36.71 31.66
N SER A 558 -10.99 36.02 32.67
CA SER A 558 -10.36 35.90 33.99
C SER A 558 -8.99 35.21 33.97
N ASN A 559 -8.69 34.42 32.94
CA ASN A 559 -7.38 33.77 32.78
C ASN A 559 -6.40 34.62 31.97
N TYR A 560 -6.86 35.29 30.91
CA TYR A 560 -6.01 36.10 30.03
C TYR A 560 -5.65 37.47 30.61
N TYR A 561 -6.59 38.11 31.30
CA TYR A 561 -6.44 39.47 31.82
C TYR A 561 -6.06 39.50 33.30
N LYS A 562 -5.36 38.47 33.82
CA LYS A 562 -4.82 38.50 35.19
C LYS A 562 -3.75 39.57 35.39
N PRO A 563 -2.78 39.76 34.48
CA PRO A 563 -1.79 40.83 34.64
C PRO A 563 -2.39 42.19 34.26
N ILE A 564 -2.12 43.22 35.06
CA ILE A 564 -2.52 44.62 34.79
C ILE A 564 -2.13 45.05 33.36
N LYS A 565 -0.94 44.67 32.89
CA LYS A 565 -0.49 44.95 31.51
C LYS A 565 -1.44 44.41 30.44
N ASN A 566 -1.97 43.20 30.61
CA ASN A 566 -2.92 42.62 29.65
C ASN A 566 -4.28 43.30 29.76
N GLN A 567 -4.70 43.72 30.96
CA GLN A 567 -5.92 44.51 31.15
C GLN A 567 -5.83 45.84 30.40
N ILE A 568 -4.68 46.51 30.44
CA ILE A 568 -4.42 47.73 29.67
C ILE A 568 -4.51 47.45 28.16
N GLN A 569 -3.96 46.34 27.67
CA GLN A 569 -4.09 45.95 26.26
C GLN A 569 -5.55 45.68 25.86
N ALA A 570 -6.37 45.15 26.78
CA ALA A 570 -7.81 45.02 26.60
C ALA A 570 -8.48 46.40 26.45
N LEU A 571 -8.10 47.38 27.26
CA LEU A 571 -8.63 48.75 27.17
C LEU A 571 -8.18 49.45 25.88
N ILE A 572 -6.94 49.22 25.43
CA ILE A 572 -6.44 49.71 24.13
C ILE A 572 -7.22 49.07 22.97
N ALA A 573 -7.61 47.81 23.07
CA ALA A 573 -8.49 47.17 22.09
C ALA A 573 -9.89 47.83 22.03
N ILE A 574 -10.45 48.22 23.17
CA ILE A 574 -11.71 48.98 23.23
C ILE A 574 -11.55 50.36 22.58
N GLU A 575 -10.40 51.02 22.80
CA GLU A 575 -10.07 52.30 22.15
C GLU A 575 -9.99 52.17 20.62
N GLU A 576 -9.27 51.16 20.13
CA GLU A 576 -9.14 50.93 18.69
C GLU A 576 -10.49 50.59 18.04
N PHE A 577 -11.33 49.83 18.75
CA PHE A 577 -12.69 49.54 18.31
C PHE A 577 -13.61 50.78 18.34
N PHE A 578 -13.45 51.66 19.34
CA PHE A 578 -14.15 52.95 19.43
C PHE A 578 -13.83 53.87 18.25
N ASN A 579 -12.58 53.88 17.81
CA ASN A 579 -12.13 54.70 16.68
C ASN A 579 -12.58 54.13 15.33
N SER A 580 -12.69 52.80 15.21
CA SER A 580 -13.08 52.14 13.96
C SER A 580 -14.60 52.04 13.75
N MET A 581 -15.40 51.95 14.81
CA MET A 581 -16.85 51.72 14.69
C MET A 581 -17.69 52.79 15.41
N ALA A 582 -18.27 53.71 14.63
CA ALA A 582 -19.11 54.80 15.15
C ALA A 582 -20.32 54.34 15.98
N ILE A 583 -20.87 53.15 15.68
CA ILE A 583 -22.01 52.55 16.39
C ILE A 583 -21.63 52.15 17.82
N PHE A 584 -20.35 51.84 18.07
CA PHE A 584 -19.85 51.40 19.37
C PHE A 584 -19.50 52.57 20.31
N GLN A 585 -19.32 53.79 19.79
CA GLN A 585 -18.97 54.96 20.60
C GLN A 585 -19.88 55.22 21.82
N PRO A 586 -21.22 55.19 21.72
CA PRO A 586 -22.10 55.37 22.88
C PRO A 586 -22.12 54.16 23.83
N LEU A 587 -21.54 53.03 23.41
CA LEU A 587 -21.50 51.78 24.17
C LEU A 587 -20.17 51.59 24.91
N ALA A 588 -19.07 52.18 24.43
CA ALA A 588 -17.73 51.97 24.96
C ALA A 588 -17.63 52.26 26.47
N ALA A 589 -18.16 53.38 26.95
CA ALA A 589 -18.17 53.69 28.39
C ALA A 589 -18.91 52.62 29.21
N LYS A 590 -20.07 52.15 28.71
CA LYS A 590 -20.83 51.08 29.38
C LYS A 590 -20.10 49.75 29.35
N THR A 591 -19.36 49.48 28.27
CA THR A 591 -18.54 48.27 28.14
C THR A 591 -17.38 48.28 29.13
N VAL A 592 -16.66 49.41 29.27
CA VAL A 592 -15.58 49.56 30.27
C VAL A 592 -16.12 49.38 31.69
N HIS A 593 -17.24 50.02 32.02
CA HIS A 593 -17.89 49.85 33.33
C HIS A 593 -18.33 48.40 33.58
N MET A 594 -18.81 47.70 32.55
CA MET A 594 -19.20 46.29 32.67
C MET A 594 -17.99 45.36 32.88
N PHE A 595 -16.85 45.66 32.27
CA PHE A 595 -15.62 44.91 32.48
C PHE A 595 -15.06 45.12 33.89
N TYR A 596 -15.27 46.31 34.48
CA TYR A 596 -15.01 46.58 35.90
C TYR A 596 -15.97 45.82 36.82
N GLU A 597 -17.30 45.90 36.60
CA GLU A 597 -18.32 45.19 37.40
C GLU A 597 -18.12 43.66 37.42
N GLU A 598 -17.56 43.08 36.37
CA GLU A 598 -17.38 41.64 36.22
C GLU A 598 -15.98 41.14 36.65
N ASP A 599 -15.16 42.00 37.27
CA ASP A 599 -13.79 41.75 37.73
C ASP A 599 -12.82 41.33 36.60
N ILE A 600 -13.02 41.85 35.38
CA ILE A 600 -12.13 41.59 34.23
C ILE A 600 -10.99 42.61 34.18
N VAL A 601 -11.27 43.85 34.59
CA VAL A 601 -10.32 44.96 34.60
C VAL A 601 -10.39 45.64 35.97
N GLU A 602 -9.25 45.83 36.60
CA GLU A 602 -9.12 46.48 37.91
C GLU A 602 -9.05 48.01 37.78
N GLU A 603 -9.30 48.71 38.89
CA GLU A 603 -9.27 50.17 38.96
C GLU A 603 -7.93 50.76 38.50
N ASP A 604 -6.83 50.21 39.01
CA ASP A 604 -5.46 50.60 38.67
C ASP A 604 -5.22 50.56 37.15
N ALA A 605 -5.72 49.53 36.46
CA ALA A 605 -5.58 49.38 35.01
C ALA A 605 -6.37 50.45 34.23
N ILE A 606 -7.55 50.84 34.72
CA ILE A 606 -8.39 51.88 34.09
C ILE A 606 -7.75 53.25 34.26
N LEU A 607 -7.20 53.54 35.44
CA LEU A 607 -6.50 54.79 35.74
C LEU A 607 -5.20 54.91 34.93
N GLU A 608 -4.37 53.87 34.91
CA GLU A 608 -3.12 53.83 34.13
C GLU A 608 -3.39 53.96 32.63
N TRP A 609 -4.43 53.29 32.12
CA TRP A 609 -4.86 53.46 30.73
C TRP A 609 -5.33 54.90 30.45
N HIS A 610 -6.16 55.49 31.33
CA HIS A 610 -6.63 56.87 31.13
C HIS A 610 -5.50 57.90 31.13
N GLU A 611 -4.47 57.71 31.95
CA GLU A 611 -3.28 58.56 31.95
C GLU A 611 -2.45 58.42 30.66
N SER A 612 -2.43 57.22 30.08
CA SER A 612 -1.75 56.93 28.80
C SER A 612 -2.45 57.52 27.57
N LEU A 613 -3.73 57.93 27.68
CA LEU A 613 -4.50 58.49 26.57
C LEU A 613 -4.05 59.92 26.20
N ALA A 614 -4.00 60.19 24.89
CA ALA A 614 -3.75 61.53 24.36
C ALA A 614 -4.79 62.56 24.88
N THR A 615 -4.36 63.82 25.05
CA THR A 615 -5.18 64.88 25.67
C THR A 615 -6.39 65.28 24.82
N ASP A 616 -6.39 64.93 23.53
CA ASP A 616 -7.41 65.20 22.52
C ASP A 616 -8.23 63.97 22.12
N ALA A 617 -8.03 62.81 22.77
CA ALA A 617 -8.70 61.57 22.41
C ALA A 617 -10.23 61.63 22.72
N PRO A 618 -11.12 61.34 21.74
CA PRO A 618 -12.57 61.43 21.92
C PRO A 618 -13.12 60.44 22.96
N ILE A 619 -12.44 59.30 23.16
CA ILE A 619 -12.80 58.31 24.18
C ILE A 619 -12.63 58.86 25.60
N ARG A 620 -11.71 59.81 25.81
CA ARG A 620 -11.47 60.43 27.12
C ARG A 620 -12.70 61.18 27.62
N SER A 621 -13.42 61.87 26.72
CA SER A 621 -14.68 62.52 27.07
C SER A 621 -15.82 61.54 27.33
N ALA A 622 -15.77 60.34 26.73
CA ALA A 622 -16.81 59.32 26.91
C ALA A 622 -16.66 58.57 28.25
N VAL A 623 -15.42 58.34 28.70
CA VAL A 623 -15.10 57.60 29.92
C VAL A 623 -14.92 58.52 31.15
N ALA A 624 -14.81 59.83 30.95
CA ALA A 624 -14.69 60.82 32.03
C ALA A 624 -15.69 60.65 33.20
N PRO A 625 -16.99 60.31 32.99
CA PRO A 625 -17.91 60.07 34.10
C PRO A 625 -17.55 58.86 34.97
N ILE A 626 -16.91 57.84 34.38
CA ILE A 626 -16.51 56.61 35.09
C ILE A 626 -15.25 56.87 35.90
N ILE A 627 -14.29 57.60 35.33
CA ILE A 627 -13.06 57.96 36.04
C ILE A 627 -13.36 58.89 37.23
N ALA A 628 -14.25 59.86 37.06
CA ALA A 628 -14.69 60.72 38.16
C ALA A 628 -15.40 59.93 39.27
N TRP A 629 -16.13 58.86 38.92
CA TRP A 629 -16.78 57.98 39.87
C TRP A 629 -15.79 57.08 40.63
N LEU A 630 -14.80 56.51 39.94
CA LEU A 630 -13.71 55.73 40.53
C LEU A 630 -12.90 56.59 41.52
N GLN A 631 -12.45 57.78 41.09
CA GLN A 631 -11.69 58.71 41.93
C GLN A 631 -12.46 59.24 43.15
N GLN A 632 -13.79 59.39 43.07
CA GLN A 632 -14.62 59.74 44.23
C GLN A 632 -14.80 58.58 45.22
N SER A 633 -14.77 57.35 44.73
CA SER A 633 -14.95 56.16 45.55
C SER A 633 -13.70 55.87 46.40
N ASP A 634 -12.52 56.29 45.93
CA ASP A 634 -11.25 56.24 46.66
C ASP A 634 -11.10 57.35 47.74
N GLU A 635 -11.65 58.55 47.52
CA GLU A 635 -11.59 59.63 48.53
C GLU A 635 -12.49 59.35 49.76
N ASP A 636 -13.59 58.60 49.59
CA ASP A 636 -14.48 58.24 50.70
C ASP A 636 -13.93 57.09 51.56
N SER A 637 -13.09 56.21 51.01
CA SER A 637 -12.51 55.05 51.72
C SER A 637 -11.29 55.40 52.59
N GLU A 638 -10.60 56.51 52.34
CA GLU A 638 -9.55 57.06 53.23
C GLU A 638 -10.11 57.88 54.42
N SER A 639 -11.41 58.19 54.44
CA SER A 639 -12.04 59.05 55.46
C SER A 639 -12.62 58.32 56.69
N ASP A 640 -12.57 56.98 56.70
CA ASP A 640 -13.09 56.11 57.77
C ASP A 640 -12.00 55.24 58.47
N GLU A 641 -10.71 55.64 58.43
CA GLU A 641 -9.65 55.10 59.32
C GLU A 641 -9.35 55.97 60.57
#